data_AF-A0A970UFW3-F1
#
_entry.id   AF-A0A970UFW3-F1
#
_cell.length_a   1.000
_cell.length_b   1.000
_cell.length_c   1.000
_cell.angle_alpha   90.00
_cell.angle_beta   90.00
_cell.angle_gamma   90.00
#
_symmetry.space_group_name_H-M   'P 1'
#
loop_
_entity.id
_entity.type
_entity.pdbx_description
1 polymer ?
#
loop_
_entity_poly.entity_id
_entity_poly.type
_entity_poly.pdbx_seq_one_letter_code
_entity_poly.pdbx_strand_id
1 'polypeptide(L)'
;MRTQNISYRWIGQKKWIVFLFSFCMPIFLFPAKGHADLPSYVNTMVVSTDIGTGGAPLLSASSGEGDILYQALYQPRKENGIQRHWVGNILKYVYKTDIETPGYELSDSWKVGAEKVGAATILAEKSPSQRKIYTSSFQDVIGNSTTSMVLLNNDLVNDSSKRAKLANEIGITDSELTGGFKRFIQWYRGCNDIVDANPDDKGRDDKLFDIFHSGLVIVGPPNAGISDSAYTDFLQLYNDPDNGQIRKTLIYAQSNAGLLHAFSHADGQEEWAFLPPNVREKVRLKGLKWIGNDYREYNDSTKESVTPRYLADGPTVAEDAYFASSQYTNVSGDNKYHTVLFAQLGFGGAGMYALEISDPDVPKFLWAVENPYESGESTIVWRGSGRYSGLSDYDYQHLRQTGSTAFVGFYKNASGEPCWVFLMGNGAQPNNNSFKQSLVYVGRIFDGSIVKIIYAPSAGQKAPIVTPVAVPMVFENNNAIPRQIKTFYVGDAKGRLMKGDLSNPNPNNWGSMTNVWTLPSTWGMSYTLDAATLDGEVWLFTGTGDLERYVTPPQGVTDNYFFGINANKINPNDNYKNTLQDLGELGTAANDNQKGWYMVFPLDKKANTVESLSTAPVVVNGILYFATNRLGVKKKGNLYYYTGEVLYSKMYAIHAKTGLPGWEWKTGDTTFKKRYFEIEKATVSGISLSGKRLAIGVTFQDATRNWEHPGFTVLGSNILYINDITGGNDGGESSVENYRIMTPLYWKTR
;
A
#
# COMPACT_ATOMS: atom_id res chain seq x y z
N MET A 1 48.77 10.11 40.80
CA MET A 1 49.55 10.95 39.86
C MET A 1 48.59 11.45 38.81
N ARG A 2 48.38 12.76 38.81
CA ARG A 2 47.35 13.50 38.06
C ARG A 2 47.91 13.95 36.70
N THR A 3 47.09 13.80 35.66
CA THR A 3 46.80 14.75 34.55
C THR A 3 47.94 15.55 33.88
N GLN A 4 47.87 15.60 32.54
CA GLN A 4 47.76 16.79 31.65
C GLN A 4 48.50 16.50 30.32
N ASN A 5 47.81 16.47 29.17
CA ASN A 5 47.35 17.59 28.31
C ASN A 5 48.48 18.40 27.66
N ILE A 6 48.17 18.90 26.46
CA ILE A 6 48.84 19.93 25.62
C ILE A 6 49.79 19.34 24.55
N SER A 7 49.89 19.78 23.30
CA SER A 7 49.02 20.47 22.33
C SER A 7 49.86 20.68 21.04
N TYR A 8 49.21 20.91 19.89
CA TYR A 8 49.68 21.65 18.71
C TYR A 8 51.05 21.33 18.07
N ARG A 9 51.03 21.01 16.77
CA ARG A 9 51.52 21.96 15.74
C ARG A 9 51.15 21.55 14.32
N TRP A 10 50.68 22.57 13.61
CA TRP A 10 50.44 22.70 12.18
C TRP A 10 51.73 22.76 11.36
N ILE A 11 51.54 22.80 10.03
CA ILE A 11 52.47 23.11 8.91
C ILE A 11 52.94 21.81 8.24
N GLY A 12 52.68 21.54 6.96
CA GLY A 12 52.36 22.41 5.84
C GLY A 12 53.42 22.23 4.75
N GLN A 13 52.96 22.17 3.50
CA GLN A 13 53.70 22.28 2.23
C GLN A 13 53.93 20.99 1.39
N LYS A 14 53.03 20.86 0.41
CA LYS A 14 53.27 20.82 -1.05
C LYS A 14 54.68 20.42 -1.52
N LYS A 15 54.75 19.43 -2.43
CA LYS A 15 55.13 19.62 -3.84
C LYS A 15 54.88 18.37 -4.69
N TRP A 16 54.39 18.64 -5.90
CA TRP A 16 54.18 17.73 -7.04
C TRP A 16 55.50 17.48 -7.81
N ILE A 17 55.44 16.58 -8.82
CA ILE A 17 56.35 16.31 -9.98
C ILE A 17 57.16 15.00 -9.78
N VAL A 18 57.20 13.95 -10.63
CA VAL A 18 56.82 13.74 -12.06
C VAL A 18 57.03 12.26 -12.49
N PHE A 19 56.23 11.81 -13.48
CA PHE A 19 56.46 10.82 -14.58
C PHE A 19 56.47 9.27 -14.42
N LEU A 20 55.50 8.68 -15.15
CA LEU A 20 55.51 7.56 -16.13
C LEU A 20 56.30 6.26 -15.84
N PHE A 21 55.58 5.11 -15.89
CA PHE A 21 55.53 4.21 -17.08
C PHE A 21 54.49 3.08 -16.91
N SER A 22 53.87 2.71 -18.03
CA SER A 22 52.84 1.66 -18.20
C SER A 22 53.29 0.24 -17.87
N PHE A 23 52.40 -0.55 -17.27
CA PHE A 23 52.29 -2.01 -17.50
C PHE A 23 50.83 -2.47 -17.31
N CYS A 24 50.36 -3.30 -18.25
CA CYS A 24 49.01 -3.87 -18.33
C CYS A 24 48.76 -5.02 -17.34
N MET A 25 47.61 -5.04 -16.65
CA MET A 25 46.68 -6.19 -16.45
C MET A 25 45.55 -5.85 -15.45
N PRO A 26 44.39 -6.55 -15.46
CA PRO A 26 43.10 -6.04 -15.01
C PRO A 26 42.92 -6.15 -13.48
N ILE A 27 42.36 -5.12 -12.86
CA ILE A 27 41.93 -5.18 -11.47
C ILE A 27 40.41 -5.35 -11.44
N PHE A 28 39.98 -6.59 -11.20
CA PHE A 28 38.72 -6.86 -10.50
C PHE A 28 38.77 -6.19 -9.13
N LEU A 29 37.80 -5.34 -8.81
CA LEU A 29 37.31 -5.16 -7.44
C LEU A 29 35.97 -4.40 -7.45
N PHE A 30 34.91 -5.15 -7.16
CA PHE A 30 33.66 -4.64 -6.58
C PHE A 30 33.95 -3.71 -5.38
N PRO A 31 33.01 -2.84 -5.01
CA PRO A 31 32.12 -3.29 -3.94
C PRO A 31 30.64 -2.94 -4.17
N ALA A 32 29.82 -3.99 -4.21
CA ALA A 32 28.47 -3.95 -3.65
C ALA A 32 28.58 -3.65 -2.14
N LYS A 33 28.36 -2.40 -1.74
CA LYS A 33 28.20 -2.00 -0.33
C LYS A 33 26.73 -1.73 -0.03
N GLY A 34 25.96 -2.80 0.16
CA GLY A 34 24.72 -2.75 0.92
C GLY A 34 25.03 -2.91 2.40
N HIS A 35 25.47 -1.84 3.07
CA HIS A 35 25.51 -1.72 4.54
C HIS A 35 25.45 -0.24 4.92
N ALA A 36 24.38 0.16 5.60
CA ALA A 36 24.37 1.37 6.41
C ALA A 36 23.60 1.06 7.70
N ASP A 37 24.34 0.81 8.78
CA ASP A 37 23.89 1.17 10.12
C ASP A 37 23.77 2.70 10.12
N LEU A 38 22.55 3.25 10.08
CA LEU A 38 22.30 4.68 10.22
C LEU A 38 21.55 4.93 11.53
N PRO A 39 22.16 5.61 12.51
CA PRO A 39 21.44 6.21 13.60
C PRO A 39 20.60 7.39 13.07
N SER A 40 19.33 7.47 13.48
CA SER A 40 18.50 8.69 13.61
C SER A 40 17.70 9.33 12.44
N TYR A 41 17.26 8.59 11.41
CA TYR A 41 16.11 9.05 10.59
C TYR A 41 15.21 7.87 10.19
N VAL A 42 14.00 7.78 10.75
CA VAL A 42 13.20 6.55 10.73
C VAL A 42 12.53 6.21 9.38
N ASN A 43 12.68 7.05 8.35
CA ASN A 43 11.98 6.87 7.06
C ASN A 43 12.88 6.99 5.81
N THR A 44 14.21 6.86 5.90
CA THR A 44 15.10 7.04 4.74
C THR A 44 15.07 5.86 3.77
N MET A 45 14.94 6.13 2.47
CA MET A 45 15.07 5.13 1.41
C MET A 45 16.50 5.03 0.86
N VAL A 46 16.88 3.84 0.39
CA VAL A 46 18.16 3.61 -0.30
C VAL A 46 17.88 3.39 -1.79
N VAL A 47 18.53 4.17 -2.65
CA VAL A 47 18.55 3.95 -4.11
C VAL A 47 19.72 3.02 -4.40
N SER A 48 19.47 1.77 -4.81
CA SER A 48 20.54 0.79 -5.05
C SER A 48 20.46 0.05 -6.39
N THR A 49 19.50 0.39 -7.25
CA THR A 49 19.31 -0.27 -8.56
C THR A 49 19.08 0.76 -9.67
N ASP A 50 19.55 0.43 -10.87
CA ASP A 50 19.37 1.24 -12.10
C ASP A 50 18.11 0.85 -12.90
N ILE A 51 17.35 -0.13 -12.41
CA ILE A 51 16.20 -0.75 -13.08
C ILE A 51 14.91 -0.19 -12.48
N GLY A 52 14.00 0.26 -13.34
CA GLY A 52 12.65 0.67 -12.93
C GLY A 52 11.81 -0.54 -12.53
N THR A 53 10.86 -0.34 -11.62
CA THR A 53 10.06 -1.42 -11.04
C THR A 53 8.68 -1.49 -11.66
N GLY A 54 8.08 -2.69 -11.66
CA GLY A 54 6.67 -2.89 -11.94
C GLY A 54 5.89 -2.96 -10.66
N GLY A 55 5.14 -1.92 -10.26
CA GLY A 55 4.15 -2.07 -9.20
C GLY A 55 3.04 -3.05 -9.62
N ALA A 56 2.27 -3.54 -8.64
CA ALA A 56 1.04 -4.29 -8.90
C ALA A 56 0.13 -3.52 -9.87
N PRO A 57 -0.29 -4.13 -10.99
CA PRO A 57 -1.27 -3.51 -11.86
C PRO A 57 -2.65 -3.43 -11.18
N LEU A 58 -3.48 -2.52 -11.65
CA LEU A 58 -4.88 -2.38 -11.27
C LEU A 58 -5.75 -2.56 -12.51
N LEU A 59 -6.54 -3.63 -12.55
CA LEU A 59 -7.59 -3.82 -13.55
C LEU A 59 -8.87 -3.10 -13.10
N SER A 60 -9.47 -2.33 -14.00
CA SER A 60 -10.82 -1.81 -13.78
C SER A 60 -11.81 -2.97 -13.83
N ALA A 61 -12.75 -3.01 -12.87
CA ALA A 61 -14.00 -3.73 -13.09
C ALA A 61 -14.78 -2.94 -14.16
N SER A 62 -15.28 -3.61 -15.19
CA SER A 62 -15.85 -3.00 -16.38
C SER A 62 -16.83 -1.86 -16.05
N SER A 63 -16.45 -0.60 -16.35
CA SER A 63 -17.30 0.59 -16.22
C SER A 63 -18.13 0.85 -17.50
N GLY A 64 -18.31 -0.16 -18.34
CA GLY A 64 -18.91 -0.01 -19.67
C GLY A 64 -17.95 0.50 -20.76
N GLU A 65 -16.77 1.02 -20.39
CA GLU A 65 -15.73 1.49 -21.32
C GLU A 65 -14.56 0.50 -21.39
N GLY A 66 -14.75 -0.64 -22.04
CA GLY A 66 -13.67 -1.60 -22.31
C GLY A 66 -12.91 -2.08 -21.07
N ASP A 67 -11.83 -2.83 -21.29
CA ASP A 67 -11.00 -3.35 -20.21
C ASP A 67 -9.74 -2.51 -20.07
N ILE A 68 -9.57 -1.94 -18.88
CA ILE A 68 -8.57 -0.93 -18.61
C ILE A 68 -7.65 -1.42 -17.52
N LEU A 69 -6.35 -1.25 -17.74
CA LEU A 69 -5.29 -1.63 -16.83
C LEU A 69 -4.46 -0.39 -16.48
N TYR A 70 -4.24 -0.15 -15.19
CA TYR A 70 -3.33 0.85 -14.69
C TYR A 70 -2.11 0.20 -14.09
N GLN A 71 -0.94 0.85 -14.20
CA GLN A 71 0.24 0.41 -13.47
C GLN A 71 1.00 1.62 -12.94
N ALA A 72 1.25 1.61 -11.63
CA ALA A 72 2.22 2.48 -11.00
C ALA A 72 3.63 1.93 -11.22
N LEU A 73 4.54 2.81 -11.60
CA LEU A 73 5.96 2.52 -11.83
C LEU A 73 6.79 3.52 -11.04
N TYR A 74 8.02 3.12 -10.68
CA TYR A 74 9.02 4.09 -10.28
C TYR A 74 10.41 3.70 -10.80
N GLN A 75 11.23 4.70 -11.04
CA GLN A 75 12.57 4.54 -11.60
C GLN A 75 13.53 5.55 -10.99
N PRO A 76 14.84 5.24 -10.94
CA PRO A 76 15.80 6.19 -10.38
C PRO A 76 15.97 7.37 -11.35
N ARG A 77 15.98 8.60 -10.85
CA ARG A 77 16.33 9.78 -11.66
C ARG A 77 17.82 9.69 -12.04
N LYS A 78 18.10 9.59 -13.34
CA LYS A 78 19.45 9.68 -13.90
C LYS A 78 19.66 11.08 -14.46
N GLU A 79 20.49 11.89 -13.80
CA GLU A 79 20.91 13.19 -14.32
C GLU A 79 22.41 13.37 -14.10
N ASN A 80 23.16 13.62 -15.17
CA ASN A 80 24.62 13.77 -15.15
C ASN A 80 25.36 12.62 -14.43
N GLY A 81 24.81 11.40 -14.44
CA GLY A 81 25.39 10.22 -13.79
C GLY A 81 25.24 10.16 -12.27
N ILE A 82 24.50 11.09 -11.64
CA ILE A 82 24.24 11.09 -10.19
C ILE A 82 22.80 10.66 -9.93
N GLN A 83 22.61 9.55 -9.22
CA GLN A 83 21.29 9.10 -8.74
C GLN A 83 20.83 10.00 -7.58
N ARG A 84 19.74 10.77 -7.79
CA ARG A 84 19.30 11.81 -6.83
C ARG A 84 18.03 11.47 -6.04
N HIS A 85 17.05 10.77 -6.64
CA HIS A 85 15.85 10.21 -5.97
C HIS A 85 15.09 9.25 -6.90
N TRP A 86 13.94 8.72 -6.44
CA TRP A 86 13.01 7.95 -7.26
C TRP A 86 11.91 8.85 -7.84
N VAL A 87 11.52 8.59 -9.09
CA VAL A 87 10.45 9.29 -9.81
C VAL A 87 9.37 8.27 -10.17
N GLY A 88 8.11 8.63 -9.94
CA GLY A 88 6.96 7.78 -10.24
C GLY A 88 6.36 8.03 -11.62
N ASN A 89 5.59 7.07 -12.11
CA ASN A 89 4.68 7.23 -13.26
C ASN A 89 3.44 6.34 -13.09
N ILE A 90 2.33 6.70 -13.74
CA ILE A 90 1.16 5.83 -13.86
C ILE A 90 0.87 5.68 -15.35
N LEU A 91 0.82 4.43 -15.81
CA LEU A 91 0.44 4.10 -17.18
C LEU A 91 -1.02 3.63 -17.22
N LYS A 92 -1.74 3.99 -18.28
CA LYS A 92 -3.07 3.48 -18.62
C LYS A 92 -2.94 2.65 -19.90
N TYR A 93 -3.44 1.43 -19.85
CA TYR A 93 -3.59 0.57 -21.01
C TYR A 93 -5.07 0.29 -21.26
N VAL A 94 -5.44 0.24 -22.54
CA VAL A 94 -6.80 -0.06 -22.99
C VAL A 94 -6.75 -1.33 -23.83
N TYR A 95 -7.65 -2.27 -23.54
CA TYR A 95 -7.78 -3.50 -24.31
C TYR A 95 -8.48 -3.22 -25.64
N LYS A 96 -7.79 -3.48 -26.75
CA LYS A 96 -8.30 -3.35 -28.11
C LYS A 96 -8.75 -4.70 -28.62
N THR A 97 -9.96 -4.76 -29.20
CA THR A 97 -10.58 -5.99 -29.72
C THR A 97 -10.69 -5.99 -31.25
N ASP A 98 -10.55 -4.82 -31.86
CA ASP A 98 -10.79 -4.50 -33.26
C ASP A 98 -9.51 -4.48 -34.13
N ILE A 99 -8.38 -4.89 -33.55
CA ILE A 99 -7.07 -4.96 -34.22
C ILE A 99 -6.70 -6.40 -34.59
N GLU A 100 -5.77 -6.59 -35.54
CA GLU A 100 -5.35 -7.92 -36.03
C GLU A 100 -4.92 -8.87 -34.89
N THR A 101 -4.36 -8.33 -33.81
CA THR A 101 -4.03 -9.09 -32.60
C THR A 101 -4.60 -8.36 -31.37
N PRO A 102 -5.79 -8.75 -30.86
CA PRO A 102 -6.39 -8.15 -29.68
C PRO A 102 -5.45 -8.16 -28.48
N GLY A 103 -5.37 -7.05 -27.76
CA GLY A 103 -4.40 -6.88 -26.70
C GLY A 103 -4.49 -5.54 -25.99
N TYR A 104 -3.74 -5.41 -24.90
CA TYR A 104 -3.57 -4.13 -24.24
C TYR A 104 -2.59 -3.24 -24.99
N GLU A 105 -2.97 -2.00 -25.22
CA GLU A 105 -2.11 -0.95 -25.76
C GLU A 105 -2.09 0.26 -24.85
N LEU A 106 -1.00 1.02 -24.86
CA LEU A 106 -0.91 2.28 -24.12
C LEU A 106 -1.97 3.26 -24.63
N SER A 107 -2.74 3.84 -23.70
CA SER A 107 -3.81 4.78 -24.02
C SER A 107 -3.26 6.02 -24.72
N ASP A 108 -3.76 6.32 -25.92
CA ASP A 108 -3.41 7.54 -26.65
C ASP A 108 -3.80 8.81 -25.89
N SER A 109 -4.88 8.75 -25.10
CA SER A 109 -5.33 9.88 -24.29
C SER A 109 -4.36 10.26 -23.16
N TRP A 110 -3.37 9.41 -22.87
CA TRP A 110 -2.34 9.64 -21.85
C TRP A 110 -0.94 9.86 -22.45
N LYS A 111 -0.86 10.20 -23.74
CA LYS A 111 0.39 10.50 -24.44
C LYS A 111 0.61 12.02 -24.55
N VAL A 112 1.88 12.43 -24.46
CA VAL A 112 2.33 13.79 -24.80
C VAL A 112 3.38 13.67 -25.90
N GLY A 113 2.97 13.97 -27.13
CA GLY A 113 3.78 13.70 -28.32
C GLY A 113 3.93 12.20 -28.60
N ALA A 114 4.97 11.82 -29.37
CA ALA A 114 5.14 10.45 -29.83
C ALA A 114 5.78 9.49 -28.80
N GLU A 115 6.65 10.00 -27.92
CA GLU A 115 7.53 9.16 -27.09
C GLU A 115 7.21 9.18 -25.59
N LYS A 116 6.45 10.18 -25.11
CA LYS A 116 6.21 10.35 -23.67
C LYS A 116 4.80 9.92 -23.30
N VAL A 117 4.69 9.08 -22.27
CA VAL A 117 3.42 8.47 -21.86
C VAL A 117 3.26 8.44 -20.34
N GLY A 118 2.01 8.54 -19.88
CA GLY A 118 1.62 8.37 -18.49
C GLY A 118 1.43 9.67 -17.72
N ALA A 119 0.84 9.53 -16.53
CA ALA A 119 0.45 10.66 -15.68
C ALA A 119 1.63 11.55 -15.28
N ALA A 120 2.83 11.01 -15.09
CA ALA A 120 4.01 11.82 -14.74
C ALA A 120 4.40 12.77 -15.89
N THR A 121 4.34 12.28 -17.13
CA THR A 121 4.62 13.09 -18.32
C THR A 121 3.62 14.23 -18.45
N ILE A 122 2.33 13.95 -18.23
CA ILE A 122 1.26 14.95 -18.34
C ILE A 122 1.41 15.99 -17.23
N LEU A 123 1.71 15.53 -16.01
CA LEU A 123 2.00 16.41 -14.88
C LEU A 123 3.25 17.27 -15.10
N ALA A 124 4.25 16.76 -15.81
CA ALA A 124 5.45 17.53 -16.15
C ALA A 124 5.12 18.80 -16.95
N GLU A 125 4.12 18.75 -17.83
CA GLU A 125 3.68 19.91 -18.64
C GLU A 125 2.88 20.95 -17.84
N LYS A 126 2.43 20.61 -16.63
CA LYS A 126 1.69 21.52 -15.74
C LYS A 126 2.66 22.38 -14.93
N SER A 127 2.56 23.71 -15.07
CA SER A 127 3.35 24.65 -14.26
C SER A 127 2.99 24.55 -12.77
N PRO A 128 3.91 24.89 -11.84
CA PRO A 128 3.64 24.90 -10.42
C PRO A 128 2.44 25.77 -10.00
N SER A 129 2.17 26.88 -10.70
CA SER A 129 1.03 27.77 -10.43
C SER A 129 -0.30 27.13 -10.82
N GLN A 130 -0.34 26.28 -11.84
CA GLN A 130 -1.53 25.55 -12.29
C GLN A 130 -1.88 24.33 -11.42
N ARG A 131 -0.94 23.82 -10.62
CA ARG A 131 -1.19 22.67 -9.74
C ARG A 131 -2.09 23.03 -8.55
N LYS A 132 -3.15 22.25 -8.37
CA LYS A 132 -4.08 22.37 -7.23
C LYS A 132 -3.66 21.42 -6.10
N ILE A 133 -2.75 21.86 -5.24
CA ILE A 133 -2.32 21.08 -4.07
C ILE A 133 -3.09 21.58 -2.85
N TYR A 134 -4.04 20.81 -2.35
CA TYR A 134 -4.77 21.07 -1.12
C TYR A 134 -4.01 20.55 0.09
N THR A 135 -4.31 21.11 1.25
CA THR A 135 -3.91 20.58 2.54
C THR A 135 -4.98 20.93 3.57
N SER A 136 -4.96 20.34 4.77
CA SER A 136 -5.96 20.69 5.78
C SER A 136 -5.76 22.13 6.28
N SER A 137 -6.86 22.77 6.70
CA SER A 137 -6.85 24.09 7.33
C SER A 137 -6.05 24.11 8.64
N PHE A 138 -5.76 25.32 9.15
CA PHE A 138 -4.88 25.61 10.30
C PHE A 138 -5.56 26.44 11.40
N GLN A 139 -6.87 26.67 11.32
CA GLN A 139 -7.60 27.50 12.29
C GLN A 139 -8.38 26.65 13.28
N ASP A 140 -8.32 26.92 14.57
CA ASP A 140 -9.29 26.33 15.49
C ASP A 140 -10.67 26.96 15.24
N VAL A 141 -11.51 26.29 14.44
CA VAL A 141 -12.93 26.61 14.36
C VAL A 141 -13.65 25.38 14.88
N ILE A 142 -14.18 25.51 16.09
CA ILE A 142 -15.18 24.59 16.62
C ILE A 142 -16.44 24.86 15.78
N GLY A 143 -16.69 24.02 14.77
CA GLY A 143 -17.87 24.16 13.91
C GLY A 143 -17.66 23.68 12.48
N ASN A 144 -18.75 23.24 11.87
CA ASN A 144 -18.87 22.64 10.55
C ASN A 144 -18.58 23.64 9.40
N SER A 145 -17.33 24.05 9.20
CA SER A 145 -16.97 24.82 8.00
C SER A 145 -16.89 23.88 6.80
N THR A 146 -17.66 24.17 5.77
CA THR A 146 -17.73 23.44 4.49
C THR A 146 -16.43 23.41 3.68
N THR A 147 -15.35 24.05 4.15
CA THR A 147 -14.02 24.05 3.52
C THR A 147 -12.92 23.73 4.54
N SER A 148 -12.77 22.45 4.88
CA SER A 148 -11.67 21.95 5.74
C SER A 148 -10.33 21.83 5.00
N MET A 149 -10.30 22.13 3.70
CA MET A 149 -9.11 22.17 2.86
C MET A 149 -8.75 23.59 2.44
N VAL A 150 -7.44 23.85 2.32
CA VAL A 150 -6.85 25.11 1.84
C VAL A 150 -5.85 24.81 0.74
N LEU A 151 -5.78 25.70 -0.26
CA LEU A 151 -4.86 25.55 -1.38
C LEU A 151 -3.46 26.00 -0.99
N LEU A 152 -2.45 25.17 -1.26
CA LEU A 152 -1.04 25.49 -1.13
C LEU A 152 -0.60 26.38 -2.31
N ASN A 153 -0.88 27.67 -2.20
CA ASN A 153 -0.63 28.67 -3.24
C ASN A 153 0.11 29.91 -2.70
N ASN A 154 0.31 30.90 -3.57
CA ASN A 154 0.98 32.15 -3.19
C ASN A 154 0.19 32.93 -2.13
N ASP A 155 -1.14 32.88 -2.13
CA ASP A 155 -1.96 33.59 -1.14
C ASP A 155 -1.74 33.03 0.27
N LEU A 156 -1.73 31.70 0.42
CA LEU A 156 -1.42 31.03 1.68
C LEU A 156 -0.01 31.38 2.17
N VAL A 157 0.97 31.35 1.27
CA VAL A 157 2.38 31.62 1.59
C VAL A 157 2.64 33.11 1.87
N ASN A 158 1.87 34.02 1.28
CA ASN A 158 1.99 35.46 1.50
C ASN A 158 1.26 35.93 2.76
N ASP A 159 0.18 35.27 3.16
CA ASP A 159 -0.49 35.47 4.44
C ASP A 159 0.45 35.11 5.60
N SER A 160 0.78 36.11 6.45
CA SER A 160 1.75 35.94 7.53
C SER A 160 1.30 34.95 8.60
N SER A 161 0.00 34.88 8.90
CA SER A 161 -0.55 33.99 9.92
C SER A 161 -0.56 32.55 9.41
N LYS A 162 -1.07 32.32 8.19
CA LYS A 162 -1.12 30.98 7.58
C LYS A 162 0.29 30.44 7.34
N ARG A 163 1.20 31.27 6.83
CA ARG A 163 2.61 30.92 6.64
C ARG A 163 3.26 30.47 7.96
N ALA A 164 3.12 31.24 9.03
CA ALA A 164 3.73 30.90 10.32
C ALA A 164 3.22 29.56 10.87
N LYS A 165 1.92 29.30 10.76
CA LYS A 165 1.31 28.03 11.20
C LYS A 165 1.83 26.84 10.39
N LEU A 166 1.82 26.93 9.07
CA LEU A 166 2.31 25.87 8.20
C LEU A 166 3.82 25.61 8.40
N ALA A 167 4.61 26.68 8.54
CA ALA A 167 6.04 26.55 8.82
C ALA A 167 6.31 25.88 10.17
N ASN A 168 5.55 26.23 11.21
CA ASN A 168 5.64 25.60 12.52
C ASN A 168 5.34 24.09 12.46
N GLU A 169 4.25 23.70 11.78
CA GLU A 169 3.89 22.28 11.61
C GLU A 169 5.00 21.52 10.87
N ILE A 170 5.58 22.09 9.81
CA ILE A 170 6.69 21.49 9.04
C ILE A 170 8.01 21.47 9.83
N GLY A 171 8.13 22.32 10.86
CA GLY A 171 9.31 22.48 11.69
C GLY A 171 10.39 23.35 11.04
N ILE A 172 10.01 24.36 10.25
CA ILE A 172 10.90 25.41 9.72
C ILE A 172 10.78 26.64 10.64
N THR A 173 11.89 27.15 11.18
CA THR A 173 11.86 28.23 12.20
C THR A 173 11.92 29.63 11.58
N ASP A 174 11.48 30.63 12.35
CA ASP A 174 11.32 32.03 11.91
C ASP A 174 12.56 32.68 11.30
N SER A 175 13.77 32.29 11.72
CA SER A 175 15.04 32.79 11.16
C SER A 175 15.31 32.33 9.72
N GLU A 176 14.60 31.31 9.22
CA GLU A 176 14.71 30.75 7.85
C GLU A 176 13.55 31.24 6.94
N LEU A 177 12.59 32.01 7.48
CA LEU A 177 11.29 32.29 6.85
C LEU A 177 11.29 33.35 5.75
N THR A 178 12.20 34.32 5.76
CA THR A 178 12.12 35.47 4.82
C THR A 178 12.48 35.11 3.38
N GLY A 179 12.91 33.87 3.12
CA GLY A 179 13.07 33.31 1.78
C GLY A 179 12.93 31.78 1.73
N GLY A 180 13.58 31.06 2.64
CA GLY A 180 13.69 29.59 2.59
C GLY A 180 12.35 28.84 2.58
N PHE A 181 11.40 29.24 3.43
CA PHE A 181 10.08 28.61 3.47
C PHE A 181 9.29 28.79 2.16
N LYS A 182 9.21 30.02 1.65
CA LYS A 182 8.47 30.30 0.40
C LYS A 182 9.07 29.48 -0.75
N ARG A 183 10.40 29.47 -0.84
CA ARG A 183 11.17 28.73 -1.82
C ARG A 183 10.95 27.21 -1.72
N PHE A 184 10.92 26.67 -0.50
CA PHE A 184 10.59 25.26 -0.27
C PHE A 184 9.20 24.91 -0.79
N ILE A 185 8.18 25.73 -0.51
CA ILE A 185 6.82 25.49 -1.01
C ILE A 185 6.76 25.56 -2.54
N GLN A 186 7.46 26.51 -3.18
CA GLN A 186 7.50 26.56 -4.64
C GLN A 186 8.20 25.35 -5.27
N TRP A 187 9.35 24.94 -4.72
CA TRP A 187 10.03 23.71 -5.13
C TRP A 187 9.11 22.48 -4.97
N TYR A 188 8.40 22.40 -3.83
CA TYR A 188 7.48 21.32 -3.53
C TYR A 188 6.33 21.25 -4.54
N ARG A 189 5.80 22.43 -4.94
CA ARG A 189 4.78 22.54 -6.01
C ARG A 189 5.33 22.16 -7.38
N GLY A 190 6.62 22.30 -7.64
CA GLY A 190 7.26 21.80 -8.86
C GLY A 190 8.26 22.76 -9.51
N CYS A 191 8.68 23.85 -8.86
CA CYS A 191 9.74 24.68 -9.42
C CYS A 191 11.06 23.90 -9.51
N ASN A 192 11.90 24.27 -10.49
CA ASN A 192 13.18 23.59 -10.78
C ASN A 192 14.11 23.57 -9.56
N ASP A 193 14.18 24.70 -8.85
CA ASP A 193 14.92 24.78 -7.62
C ASP A 193 14.24 25.69 -6.59
N ILE A 194 14.97 25.92 -5.52
CA ILE A 194 14.60 26.76 -4.39
C ILE A 194 15.03 28.23 -4.64
N VAL A 195 15.99 28.53 -5.50
CA VAL A 195 16.60 29.87 -5.58
C VAL A 195 15.94 30.74 -6.65
N ASP A 196 15.72 30.19 -7.85
CA ASP A 196 15.18 30.85 -9.04
C ASP A 196 13.79 30.30 -9.39
N ALA A 197 12.93 30.21 -8.38
CA ALA A 197 11.60 29.62 -8.50
C ALA A 197 10.58 30.61 -9.09
N ASN A 198 10.36 30.57 -10.41
CA ASN A 198 9.17 31.16 -11.03
C ASN A 198 8.05 30.11 -11.14
N PRO A 199 6.93 30.25 -10.41
CA PRO A 199 5.85 29.26 -10.44
C PRO A 199 5.07 29.22 -11.75
N ASP A 200 5.25 30.20 -12.64
CA ASP A 200 4.61 30.23 -13.96
C ASP A 200 5.44 29.57 -15.06
N ASP A 201 6.69 29.23 -14.77
CA ASP A 201 7.50 28.39 -15.66
C ASP A 201 7.01 26.94 -15.60
N LYS A 202 7.36 26.13 -16.61
CA LYS A 202 7.05 24.68 -16.62
C LYS A 202 7.50 23.98 -15.32
N GLY A 203 8.64 24.41 -14.76
CA GLY A 203 9.26 23.76 -13.61
C GLY A 203 9.85 22.39 -13.96
N ARG A 204 10.07 21.56 -12.94
CA ARG A 204 10.76 20.26 -13.07
C ARG A 204 9.86 19.20 -13.71
N ASP A 205 10.46 18.26 -14.44
CA ASP A 205 9.69 17.18 -15.08
C ASP A 205 9.29 16.08 -14.09
N ASP A 206 10.02 15.92 -12.98
CA ASP A 206 9.87 14.83 -12.00
C ASP A 206 8.85 15.12 -10.87
N LYS A 207 7.77 15.85 -11.17
CA LYS A 207 6.79 16.32 -10.17
C LYS A 207 6.10 15.18 -9.42
N LEU A 208 5.91 14.02 -10.06
CA LEU A 208 5.38 12.81 -9.45
C LEU A 208 6.53 11.98 -8.86
N PHE A 209 6.56 11.88 -7.53
CA PHE A 209 7.52 11.02 -6.83
C PHE A 209 7.07 9.56 -6.91
N ASP A 210 7.93 8.65 -6.44
CA ASP A 210 7.66 7.22 -6.46
C ASP A 210 6.36 6.85 -5.72
N ILE A 211 5.62 5.94 -6.35
CA ILE A 211 4.43 5.28 -5.81
C ILE A 211 4.87 3.85 -5.51
N PHE A 212 5.26 3.60 -4.26
CA PHE A 212 5.91 2.34 -3.89
C PHE A 212 4.92 1.32 -3.33
N HIS A 213 4.41 1.53 -2.11
CA HIS A 213 3.51 0.58 -1.46
C HIS A 213 2.02 0.97 -1.46
N SER A 214 1.71 2.20 -1.87
CA SER A 214 0.39 2.79 -1.64
C SER A 214 -0.74 2.18 -2.45
N GLY A 215 -0.41 1.52 -3.56
CA GLY A 215 -1.38 1.01 -4.53
C GLY A 215 -2.08 2.13 -5.32
N LEU A 216 -3.07 1.72 -6.12
CA LEU A 216 -3.94 2.61 -6.88
C LEU A 216 -5.39 2.37 -6.45
N VAL A 217 -6.19 3.43 -6.37
CA VAL A 217 -7.63 3.35 -6.12
C VAL A 217 -8.37 4.07 -7.24
N ILE A 218 -9.34 3.40 -7.87
CA ILE A 218 -10.20 4.01 -8.89
C ILE A 218 -11.56 4.29 -8.26
N VAL A 219 -12.06 5.50 -8.43
CA VAL A 219 -13.41 5.87 -8.04
C VAL A 219 -14.11 6.47 -9.25
N GLY A 220 -15.05 5.69 -9.82
CA GLY A 220 -15.99 6.14 -10.85
C GLY A 220 -17.39 6.34 -10.26
N PRO A 221 -18.44 6.48 -11.08
CA PRO A 221 -19.82 6.55 -10.59
C PRO A 221 -20.17 5.40 -9.62
N PRO A 222 -20.98 5.65 -8.57
CA PRO A 222 -21.44 4.58 -7.70
C PRO A 222 -22.19 3.52 -8.51
N ASN A 223 -21.98 2.25 -8.17
CA ASN A 223 -22.49 1.12 -8.94
C ASN A 223 -22.88 -0.10 -8.10
N ALA A 224 -22.93 0.03 -6.76
CA ALA A 224 -23.26 -1.11 -5.92
C ALA A 224 -24.74 -1.50 -6.08
N GLY A 225 -25.04 -2.80 -6.12
CA GLY A 225 -26.41 -3.32 -6.16
C GLY A 225 -27.12 -3.27 -4.80
N ILE A 226 -26.94 -2.18 -4.02
CA ILE A 226 -27.54 -2.03 -2.69
C ILE A 226 -28.97 -1.50 -2.85
N SER A 227 -29.95 -2.26 -2.36
CA SER A 227 -31.39 -1.94 -2.50
C SER A 227 -31.92 -0.94 -1.45
N ASP A 228 -31.05 -0.14 -0.85
CA ASP A 228 -31.44 0.91 0.11
C ASP A 228 -31.90 2.17 -0.63
N SER A 229 -32.99 2.78 -0.17
CA SER A 229 -33.46 4.08 -0.63
C SER A 229 -32.38 5.16 -0.62
N ALA A 230 -31.60 5.29 0.47
CA ALA A 230 -30.55 6.30 0.55
C ALA A 230 -29.40 6.02 -0.44
N TYR A 231 -29.14 4.76 -0.78
CA TYR A 231 -28.16 4.41 -1.81
C TYR A 231 -28.71 4.67 -3.21
N THR A 232 -30.01 4.47 -3.42
CA THR A 232 -30.69 4.79 -4.69
C THR A 232 -30.63 6.29 -4.97
N ASP A 233 -30.86 7.13 -3.96
CA ASP A 233 -30.70 8.59 -4.08
C ASP A 233 -29.24 8.98 -4.39
N PHE A 234 -28.27 8.28 -3.79
CA PHE A 234 -26.85 8.47 -4.07
C PHE A 234 -26.46 8.07 -5.49
N LEU A 235 -27.01 6.97 -6.01
CA LEU A 235 -26.87 6.56 -7.41
C LEU A 235 -27.43 7.62 -8.36
N GLN A 236 -28.64 8.14 -8.09
CA GLN A 236 -29.24 9.18 -8.92
C GLN A 236 -28.42 10.49 -8.91
N LEU A 237 -27.77 10.81 -7.80
CA LEU A 237 -26.97 12.02 -7.69
C LEU A 237 -25.65 11.95 -8.48
N TYR A 238 -25.04 10.76 -8.60
CA TYR A 238 -23.68 10.61 -9.12
C TYR A 238 -23.53 9.63 -10.29
N ASN A 239 -24.62 8.96 -10.71
CA ASN A 239 -24.66 7.99 -11.80
C ASN A 239 -26.03 7.99 -12.50
N ASP A 240 -26.49 9.17 -12.92
CA ASP A 240 -27.73 9.35 -13.69
C ASP A 240 -27.42 9.85 -15.11
N PRO A 241 -27.41 8.95 -16.11
CA PRO A 241 -27.18 9.31 -17.50
C PRO A 241 -28.28 10.21 -18.09
N ASP A 242 -29.53 10.07 -17.64
CA ASP A 242 -30.67 10.81 -18.19
C ASP A 242 -30.61 12.30 -17.79
N ASN A 243 -30.03 12.58 -16.61
CA ASN A 243 -29.82 13.94 -16.11
C ASN A 243 -28.40 14.50 -16.38
N GLY A 244 -27.54 13.75 -17.08
CA GLY A 244 -26.16 14.13 -17.35
C GLY A 244 -25.27 14.22 -16.10
N GLN A 245 -25.71 13.67 -14.96
CA GLN A 245 -25.00 13.67 -13.69
C GLN A 245 -24.21 12.38 -13.55
N ILE A 246 -23.06 12.31 -14.22
CA ILE A 246 -22.15 11.17 -14.12
C ILE A 246 -20.86 11.65 -13.46
N ARG A 247 -20.58 11.13 -12.26
CA ARG A 247 -19.34 11.43 -11.54
C ARG A 247 -18.13 11.06 -12.40
N LYS A 248 -17.21 12.00 -12.59
CA LYS A 248 -15.94 11.73 -13.27
C LYS A 248 -15.14 10.65 -12.56
N THR A 249 -14.56 9.73 -13.33
CA THR A 249 -13.70 8.67 -12.80
C THR A 249 -12.30 9.22 -12.52
N LEU A 250 -11.84 9.13 -11.28
CA LEU A 250 -10.49 9.52 -10.87
C LEU A 250 -9.67 8.33 -10.35
N ILE A 251 -8.37 8.38 -10.58
CA ILE A 251 -7.36 7.44 -10.08
C ILE A 251 -6.58 8.14 -8.97
N TYR A 252 -6.65 7.57 -7.78
CA TYR A 252 -5.98 8.06 -6.58
C TYR A 252 -4.72 7.26 -6.30
N ALA A 253 -3.62 7.95 -6.02
CA ALA A 253 -2.34 7.33 -5.68
C ALA A 253 -1.57 8.18 -4.67
N GLN A 254 -1.05 7.55 -3.60
CA GLN A 254 -0.12 8.24 -2.72
C GLN A 254 1.31 8.11 -3.26
N SER A 255 2.06 9.21 -3.26
CA SER A 255 3.47 9.23 -3.63
C SER A 255 4.35 9.66 -2.45
N ASN A 256 5.62 9.27 -2.50
CA ASN A 256 6.61 9.63 -1.49
C ASN A 256 7.07 11.10 -1.56
N ALA A 257 6.37 11.94 -2.33
CA ALA A 257 6.32 13.39 -2.09
C ALA A 257 5.51 13.73 -0.83
N GLY A 258 4.79 12.75 -0.26
CA GLY A 258 3.84 12.99 0.82
C GLY A 258 2.46 13.43 0.35
N LEU A 259 2.15 13.21 -0.93
CA LEU A 259 0.92 13.66 -1.57
C LEU A 259 0.04 12.47 -1.95
N LEU A 260 -1.27 12.61 -1.73
CA LEU A 260 -2.28 11.86 -2.47
C LEU A 260 -2.61 12.63 -3.75
N HIS A 261 -2.39 12.02 -4.91
CA HIS A 261 -2.73 12.59 -6.21
C HIS A 261 -4.08 12.06 -6.69
N ALA A 262 -4.87 12.89 -7.37
CA ALA A 262 -6.10 12.50 -8.05
C ALA A 262 -5.95 12.78 -9.56
N PHE A 263 -5.79 11.72 -10.35
CA PHE A 263 -5.61 11.80 -11.80
C PHE A 263 -6.90 11.46 -12.54
N SER A 264 -7.23 12.24 -13.56
CA SER A 264 -8.37 11.99 -14.43
C SER A 264 -8.21 10.69 -15.22
N HIS A 265 -9.24 9.85 -15.20
CA HIS A 265 -9.31 8.66 -16.05
C HIS A 265 -9.20 9.00 -17.54
N ALA A 266 -9.83 10.09 -17.97
CA ALA A 266 -10.01 10.43 -19.37
C ALA A 266 -8.66 10.74 -20.04
N ASP A 267 -7.86 11.59 -19.41
CA ASP A 267 -6.71 12.26 -20.01
C ASP A 267 -5.46 12.30 -19.11
N GLY A 268 -5.50 11.69 -17.92
CA GLY A 268 -4.33 11.57 -17.04
C GLY A 268 -3.90 12.89 -16.39
N GLN A 269 -4.70 13.96 -16.52
CA GLN A 269 -4.45 15.24 -15.85
C GLN A 269 -4.53 15.08 -14.33
N GLU A 270 -3.60 15.69 -13.60
CA GLU A 270 -3.72 15.83 -12.14
C GLU A 270 -4.80 16.88 -11.84
N GLU A 271 -5.99 16.43 -11.45
CA GLU A 271 -7.11 17.29 -11.08
C GLU A 271 -6.77 18.10 -9.82
N TRP A 272 -6.25 17.39 -8.81
CA TRP A 272 -5.73 17.95 -7.58
C TRP A 272 -4.81 16.95 -6.87
N ALA A 273 -4.08 17.44 -5.88
CA ALA A 273 -3.35 16.61 -4.92
C ALA A 273 -3.64 17.09 -3.49
N PHE A 274 -3.47 16.23 -2.50
CA PHE A 274 -3.67 16.53 -1.09
C PHE A 274 -2.41 16.20 -0.29
N LEU A 275 -1.91 17.19 0.46
CA LEU A 275 -0.85 17.05 1.46
C LEU A 275 -1.49 16.81 2.84
N PRO A 276 -1.44 15.59 3.38
CA PRO A 276 -2.04 15.27 4.67
C PRO A 276 -1.32 15.98 5.83
N PRO A 277 -2.04 16.46 6.86
CA PRO A 277 -1.41 17.18 7.95
C PRO A 277 -0.43 16.35 8.79
N ASN A 278 -0.68 15.05 8.93
CA ASN A 278 0.24 14.11 9.59
C ASN A 278 1.55 13.87 8.81
N VAL A 279 1.59 14.17 7.50
CA VAL A 279 2.84 14.22 6.72
C VAL A 279 3.58 15.55 6.92
N ARG A 280 2.84 16.64 7.12
CA ARG A 280 3.43 17.96 7.43
C ARG A 280 4.15 17.95 8.77
N GLU A 281 3.72 17.13 9.72
CA GLU A 281 4.26 17.12 11.08
C GLU A 281 5.80 16.95 11.10
N LYS A 282 6.47 17.94 11.73
CA LYS A 282 7.88 18.08 12.11
C LYS A 282 8.88 17.16 11.38
N VAL A 283 9.80 17.79 10.64
CA VAL A 283 11.01 17.15 10.05
C VAL A 283 10.72 16.14 8.92
N ARG A 284 9.53 15.52 8.86
CA ARG A 284 9.14 14.57 7.79
C ARG A 284 9.23 15.21 6.42
N LEU A 285 8.40 16.23 6.18
CA LEU A 285 8.31 16.88 4.88
C LEU A 285 9.56 17.70 4.55
N LYS A 286 10.07 18.52 5.47
CA LYS A 286 11.31 19.29 5.25
C LYS A 286 12.53 18.39 5.04
N GLY A 287 12.52 17.17 5.57
CA GLY A 287 13.60 16.21 5.39
C GLY A 287 13.89 15.85 3.93
N LEU A 288 12.97 16.13 2.99
CA LEU A 288 13.23 16.00 1.55
C LEU A 288 14.38 16.91 1.08
N LYS A 289 14.62 18.04 1.76
CA LYS A 289 15.66 19.03 1.40
C LYS A 289 16.69 19.31 2.50
N TRP A 290 16.42 18.97 3.77
CA TRP A 290 17.37 19.13 4.89
C TRP A 290 18.07 17.81 5.25
N ILE A 291 19.36 17.87 5.60
CA ILE A 291 20.06 16.79 6.35
C ILE A 291 20.43 17.34 7.72
N GLY A 292 19.93 16.73 8.80
CA GLY A 292 20.14 17.30 10.14
C GLY A 292 19.60 18.71 10.23
N ASN A 293 20.43 19.62 10.74
CA ASN A 293 20.12 21.05 10.79
C ASN A 293 20.63 21.82 9.55
N ASP A 294 21.35 21.15 8.64
CA ASP A 294 21.97 21.79 7.49
C ASP A 294 21.00 21.83 6.30
N TYR A 295 20.69 23.05 5.89
CA TYR A 295 19.90 23.32 4.70
C TYR A 295 20.77 23.17 3.44
N ARG A 296 20.35 22.33 2.47
CA ARG A 296 21.14 21.98 1.26
C ARG A 296 21.22 23.06 0.17
N GLU A 297 20.90 24.32 0.48
CA GLU A 297 20.95 25.44 -0.48
C GLU A 297 22.38 25.82 -0.90
N TYR A 298 23.40 25.51 -0.09
CA TYR A 298 24.69 26.19 -0.17
C TYR A 298 25.69 25.68 -1.22
N ASN A 299 25.37 24.65 -2.01
CA ASN A 299 26.28 24.15 -3.05
C ASN A 299 25.54 23.94 -4.38
N ASP A 300 26.04 24.55 -5.45
CA ASP A 300 25.47 24.52 -6.81
C ASP A 300 25.26 23.08 -7.32
N SER A 301 26.09 22.15 -6.85
CA SER A 301 25.98 20.72 -7.17
C SER A 301 24.82 19.96 -6.49
N THR A 302 24.14 20.57 -5.49
CA THR A 302 23.11 19.91 -4.66
C THR A 302 21.74 20.59 -4.66
N LYS A 303 21.54 21.67 -5.43
CA LYS A 303 20.27 22.44 -5.48
C LYS A 303 19.05 21.57 -5.82
N GLU A 304 19.23 20.64 -6.74
CA GLU A 304 18.20 19.71 -7.20
C GLU A 304 18.09 18.43 -6.36
N SER A 305 19.04 18.18 -5.45
CA SER A 305 19.07 16.95 -4.66
C SER A 305 17.85 16.83 -3.76
N VAL A 306 17.25 15.65 -3.74
CA VAL A 306 16.17 15.25 -2.82
C VAL A 306 16.71 14.14 -1.95
N THR A 307 16.26 14.07 -0.69
CA THR A 307 16.53 12.92 0.16
C THR A 307 15.33 11.97 0.05
N PRO A 308 15.46 10.79 -0.57
CA PRO A 308 14.38 9.81 -0.65
C PRO A 308 13.87 9.41 0.74
N ARG A 309 12.56 9.53 0.95
CA ARG A 309 11.90 9.23 2.22
C ARG A 309 10.54 8.62 2.00
N TYR A 310 10.18 7.64 2.82
CA TYR A 310 8.78 7.24 2.92
C TYR A 310 8.00 8.37 3.59
N LEU A 311 6.92 8.82 2.95
CA LEU A 311 6.04 9.88 3.46
C LEU A 311 4.57 9.46 3.39
N ALA A 312 4.05 9.25 2.19
CA ALA A 312 2.70 8.78 1.94
C ALA A 312 2.80 7.47 1.15
N ASP A 313 2.98 6.39 1.89
CA ASP A 313 3.41 5.09 1.35
C ASP A 313 2.45 3.95 1.76
N GLY A 314 1.39 4.25 2.49
CA GLY A 314 0.47 3.21 2.99
C GLY A 314 -0.66 2.89 2.02
N PRO A 315 -1.34 1.75 2.25
CA PRO A 315 -2.52 1.37 1.49
C PRO A 315 -3.60 2.46 1.49
N THR A 316 -4.35 2.52 0.40
CA THR A 316 -5.50 3.41 0.25
C THR A 316 -6.74 2.58 -0.08
N VAL A 317 -7.87 2.96 0.51
CA VAL A 317 -9.18 2.29 0.37
C VAL A 317 -10.22 3.37 0.08
N ALA A 318 -11.13 3.16 -0.87
CA ALA A 318 -12.30 4.01 -1.06
C ALA A 318 -13.57 3.19 -0.98
N GLU A 319 -14.58 3.67 -0.25
CA GLU A 319 -15.87 3.01 -0.09
C GLU A 319 -17.02 4.01 0.01
N ASP A 320 -18.19 3.61 -0.48
CA ASP A 320 -19.44 4.33 -0.25
C ASP A 320 -19.96 4.00 1.15
N ALA A 321 -19.84 4.96 2.07
CA ALA A 321 -20.23 4.82 3.47
C ALA A 321 -21.50 5.62 3.78
N TYR A 322 -22.45 4.99 4.46
CA TYR A 322 -23.66 5.68 4.94
C TYR A 322 -23.34 6.48 6.19
N PHE A 323 -23.58 7.79 6.11
CA PHE A 323 -23.47 8.68 7.25
C PHE A 323 -24.85 8.81 7.88
N ALA A 324 -24.92 8.55 9.20
CA ALA A 324 -26.15 8.59 9.98
C ALA A 324 -26.06 9.65 11.08
N SER A 325 -26.88 10.70 11.00
CA SER A 325 -26.90 11.82 11.95
C SER A 325 -27.11 11.41 13.41
N SER A 326 -27.81 10.31 13.66
CA SER A 326 -27.98 9.69 14.99
C SER A 326 -26.65 9.27 15.64
N GLN A 327 -25.63 9.00 14.83
CA GLN A 327 -24.29 8.59 15.24
C GLN A 327 -23.34 9.79 15.43
N TYR A 328 -23.81 11.02 15.18
CA TYR A 328 -23.01 12.25 15.14
C TYR A 328 -23.52 13.32 16.09
N THR A 329 -22.64 13.86 16.93
CA THR A 329 -22.97 14.98 17.81
C THR A 329 -22.90 16.34 17.10
N ASN A 330 -22.23 16.43 15.95
CA ASN A 330 -21.90 17.70 15.27
C ASN A 330 -22.31 17.77 13.79
N VAL A 331 -23.07 16.79 13.27
CA VAL A 331 -23.49 16.74 11.87
C VAL A 331 -24.99 16.44 11.80
N SER A 332 -25.81 17.46 12.08
CA SER A 332 -27.26 17.37 11.93
C SER A 332 -27.64 17.27 10.45
N GLY A 333 -28.49 16.30 10.07
CA GLY A 333 -29.10 16.22 8.74
C GLY A 333 -28.33 15.43 7.68
N ASP A 334 -27.25 14.73 8.05
CA ASP A 334 -26.45 13.92 7.13
C ASP A 334 -26.83 12.43 7.27
N ASN A 335 -27.97 12.06 6.69
CA ASN A 335 -28.51 10.71 6.58
C ASN A 335 -28.42 10.23 5.12
N LYS A 336 -27.20 10.06 4.60
CA LYS A 336 -26.97 9.72 3.19
C LYS A 336 -25.61 9.04 2.98
N TYR A 337 -25.43 8.45 1.81
CA TYR A 337 -24.14 7.90 1.41
C TYR A 337 -23.15 8.97 0.97
N HIS A 338 -21.88 8.71 1.26
CA HIS A 338 -20.73 9.47 0.80
C HIS A 338 -19.65 8.50 0.36
N THR A 339 -18.87 8.84 -0.66
CA THR A 339 -17.66 8.09 -0.97
C THR A 339 -16.51 8.63 -0.12
N VAL A 340 -15.95 7.77 0.74
CA VAL A 340 -14.83 8.11 1.62
C VAL A 340 -13.57 7.41 1.16
N LEU A 341 -12.49 8.17 0.98
CA LEU A 341 -11.15 7.66 0.77
C LEU A 341 -10.41 7.64 2.10
N PHE A 342 -10.05 6.44 2.56
CA PHE A 342 -9.25 6.18 3.75
C PHE A 342 -7.84 5.79 3.36
N ALA A 343 -6.85 6.53 3.87
CA ALA A 343 -5.46 6.37 3.49
C ALA A 343 -4.56 6.20 4.71
N GLN A 344 -3.64 5.26 4.62
CA GLN A 344 -2.63 4.96 5.62
C GLN A 344 -1.28 5.54 5.19
N LEU A 345 -0.38 5.86 6.14
CA LEU A 345 0.95 6.38 5.80
C LEU A 345 2.00 5.29 5.52
N GLY A 346 1.72 4.02 5.87
CA GLY A 346 2.65 2.93 5.61
C GLY A 346 3.96 3.14 6.34
N PHE A 347 5.09 3.01 5.63
CA PHE A 347 6.41 3.29 6.20
C PHE A 347 6.67 4.79 6.44
N GLY A 348 5.79 5.67 5.95
CA GLY A 348 5.90 7.11 6.18
C GLY A 348 5.55 7.55 7.60
N GLY A 349 4.80 6.75 8.36
CA GLY A 349 4.46 7.10 9.75
C GLY A 349 3.42 6.20 10.38
N ALA A 350 3.20 6.38 11.69
CA ALA A 350 2.17 5.70 12.45
C ALA A 350 0.87 6.51 12.39
N GLY A 351 0.34 6.67 11.18
CA GLY A 351 -0.77 7.57 10.92
C GLY A 351 -1.65 7.13 9.77
N MET A 352 -2.81 7.80 9.70
CA MET A 352 -3.85 7.61 8.69
C MET A 352 -4.72 8.87 8.60
N TYR A 353 -5.47 9.01 7.52
CA TYR A 353 -6.40 10.11 7.29
C TYR A 353 -7.57 9.68 6.40
N ALA A 354 -8.65 10.47 6.42
CA ALA A 354 -9.82 10.24 5.59
C ALA A 354 -10.24 11.51 4.85
N LEU A 355 -10.67 11.33 3.60
CA LEU A 355 -11.24 12.36 2.74
C LEU A 355 -12.64 11.93 2.29
N GLU A 356 -13.56 12.88 2.19
CA GLU A 356 -14.84 12.69 1.50
C GLU A 356 -14.67 13.18 0.06
N ILE A 357 -14.97 12.31 -0.90
CA ILE A 357 -14.68 12.48 -2.33
C ILE A 357 -15.88 12.10 -3.21
N SER A 358 -17.11 12.20 -2.69
CA SER A 358 -18.33 11.94 -3.47
C SER A 358 -18.38 12.87 -4.67
N ASP A 359 -18.13 14.17 -4.43
CA ASP A 359 -17.88 15.16 -5.47
C ASP A 359 -16.36 15.28 -5.70
N PRO A 360 -15.85 14.79 -6.84
CA PRO A 360 -14.42 14.80 -7.13
C PRO A 360 -13.84 16.20 -7.42
N ASP A 361 -14.68 17.22 -7.64
CA ASP A 361 -14.26 18.61 -7.80
C ASP A 361 -14.19 19.37 -6.46
N VAL A 362 -14.87 18.87 -5.44
CA VAL A 362 -14.94 19.49 -4.11
C VAL A 362 -14.59 18.47 -3.01
N PRO A 363 -13.35 17.94 -2.99
CA PRO A 363 -12.93 17.01 -1.95
C PRO A 363 -12.92 17.69 -0.58
N LYS A 364 -13.28 16.94 0.47
CA LYS A 364 -13.29 17.45 1.84
C LYS A 364 -12.38 16.64 2.74
N PHE A 365 -11.61 17.34 3.58
CA PHE A 365 -10.83 16.71 4.64
C PHE A 365 -11.75 16.37 5.80
N LEU A 366 -11.78 15.10 6.22
CA LEU A 366 -12.56 14.67 7.37
C LEU A 366 -11.71 14.73 8.64
N TRP A 367 -10.64 13.94 8.68
CA TRP A 367 -9.75 13.84 9.83
C TRP A 367 -8.41 13.18 9.47
N ALA A 368 -7.44 13.34 10.36
CA ALA A 368 -6.18 12.60 10.36
C ALA A 368 -5.76 12.28 11.80
N VAL A 369 -5.01 11.19 11.96
CA VAL A 369 -4.42 10.78 13.24
C VAL A 369 -2.96 10.41 13.01
N GLU A 370 -2.12 10.72 13.99
CA GLU A 370 -0.74 10.26 14.08
C GLU A 370 -0.42 9.85 15.53
N ASN A 371 0.27 8.73 15.68
CA ASN A 371 0.94 8.41 16.94
C ASN A 371 2.43 8.75 16.85
N PRO A 372 2.90 9.85 17.46
CA PRO A 372 4.30 10.24 17.48
C PRO A 372 5.13 9.37 18.44
N TYR A 373 5.13 8.05 18.22
CA TYR A 373 5.68 7.04 19.13
C TYR A 373 7.19 7.19 19.40
N GLU A 374 7.91 7.94 18.58
CA GLU A 374 9.35 8.20 18.69
C GLU A 374 9.68 9.31 19.69
N SER A 375 8.85 10.35 19.78
CA SER A 375 9.02 11.44 20.74
C SER A 375 8.35 11.14 22.09
N GLY A 376 7.49 10.11 22.15
CA GLY A 376 6.71 9.78 23.34
C GLY A 376 5.57 10.77 23.62
N GLU A 377 5.26 11.64 22.67
CA GLU A 377 4.11 12.56 22.74
C GLU A 377 2.79 11.77 22.65
N SER A 378 1.70 12.37 23.13
CA SER A 378 0.35 11.80 22.98
C SER A 378 -0.08 11.77 21.52
N THR A 379 -1.04 10.90 21.18
CA THR A 379 -1.67 10.88 19.85
C THR A 379 -2.13 12.27 19.43
N ILE A 380 -1.81 12.62 18.17
CA ILE A 380 -2.16 13.88 17.52
C ILE A 380 -3.34 13.62 16.58
N VAL A 381 -4.31 14.53 16.58
CA VAL A 381 -5.53 14.44 15.77
C VAL A 381 -5.75 15.76 15.03
N TRP A 382 -6.05 15.68 13.74
CA TRP A 382 -6.50 16.82 12.95
C TRP A 382 -7.94 16.57 12.54
N ARG A 383 -8.83 17.52 12.81
CA ARG A 383 -10.25 17.46 12.40
C ARG A 383 -10.81 18.86 12.25
N GLY A 384 -11.69 19.03 11.27
CA GLY A 384 -12.09 20.36 10.84
C GLY A 384 -10.85 21.17 10.48
N SER A 385 -10.61 22.25 11.22
CA SER A 385 -9.47 23.13 10.98
C SER A 385 -8.42 23.14 12.12
N GLY A 386 -8.61 22.34 13.18
CA GLY A 386 -7.75 22.30 14.36
C GLY A 386 -6.83 21.08 14.46
N ARG A 387 -5.76 21.21 15.28
CA ARG A 387 -4.80 20.16 15.66
C ARG A 387 -4.86 19.95 17.18
N TYR A 388 -5.17 18.72 17.60
CA TYR A 388 -5.40 18.35 18.99
C TYR A 388 -4.42 17.26 19.43
N SER A 389 -4.18 17.12 20.74
CA SER A 389 -3.40 16.03 21.30
C SER A 389 -4.04 15.45 22.56
N GLY A 390 -3.88 14.14 22.77
CA GLY A 390 -4.32 13.46 24.00
C GLY A 390 -5.83 13.38 24.21
N LEU A 391 -6.62 13.39 23.13
CA LEU A 391 -8.07 13.20 23.21
C LEU A 391 -8.40 11.74 23.58
N SER A 392 -9.26 11.53 24.58
CA SER A 392 -9.61 10.19 25.10
C SER A 392 -10.21 9.27 24.04
N ASP A 393 -11.04 9.82 23.16
CA ASP A 393 -11.73 9.06 22.10
C ASP A 393 -10.80 8.70 20.94
N TYR A 394 -9.53 9.09 21.01
CA TYR A 394 -8.51 8.90 19.99
C TYR A 394 -7.24 8.28 20.58
N ASP A 395 -7.37 7.34 21.51
CA ASP A 395 -6.22 6.62 22.10
C ASP A 395 -5.57 5.64 21.10
N TYR A 396 -4.76 6.18 20.19
CA TYR A 396 -3.97 5.43 19.22
C TYR A 396 -2.51 5.22 19.69
N GLN A 397 -2.22 5.24 21.00
CA GLN A 397 -0.86 5.16 21.55
C GLN A 397 -0.06 3.90 21.14
N HIS A 398 -0.76 2.84 20.72
CA HIS A 398 -0.17 1.57 20.28
C HIS A 398 -0.02 1.47 18.75
N LEU A 399 -0.45 2.49 18.01
CA LEU A 399 -0.31 2.54 16.56
C LEU A 399 1.16 2.66 16.17
N ARG A 400 1.57 1.93 15.13
CA ARG A 400 2.89 1.98 14.49
C ARG A 400 2.70 2.11 12.98
N GLN A 401 3.75 1.92 12.18
CA GLN A 401 3.68 2.08 10.73
C GLN A 401 2.54 1.23 10.15
N THR A 402 1.69 1.89 9.36
CA THR A 402 0.38 1.37 8.92
C THR A 402 0.50 0.67 7.56
N GLY A 403 1.40 -0.31 7.47
CA GLY A 403 1.73 -0.97 6.20
C GLY A 403 0.69 -1.98 5.69
N SER A 404 -0.22 -2.42 6.55
CA SER A 404 -1.23 -3.45 6.24
C SER A 404 -2.59 -2.83 5.96
N THR A 405 -3.28 -3.31 4.93
CA THR A 405 -4.55 -2.73 4.47
C THR A 405 -5.66 -2.85 5.52
N ALA A 406 -6.30 -1.72 5.82
CA ALA A 406 -7.50 -1.69 6.65
C ALA A 406 -8.74 -2.19 5.89
N PHE A 407 -9.77 -2.61 6.63
CA PHE A 407 -11.09 -2.91 6.06
C PHE A 407 -12.07 -1.80 6.45
N VAL A 408 -12.78 -1.23 5.47
CA VAL A 408 -13.88 -0.27 5.71
C VAL A 408 -15.20 -0.98 5.49
N GLY A 409 -16.12 -0.88 6.44
CA GLY A 409 -17.44 -1.49 6.38
C GLY A 409 -18.31 -1.05 7.55
N PHE A 410 -19.35 -1.81 7.88
CA PHE A 410 -20.28 -1.42 8.95
C PHE A 410 -20.70 -2.59 9.83
N TYR A 411 -21.00 -2.31 11.10
CA TYR A 411 -21.80 -3.21 11.95
C TYR A 411 -23.21 -2.64 12.11
N LYS A 412 -24.18 -3.45 12.54
CA LYS A 412 -25.54 -2.97 12.86
C LYS A 412 -25.64 -2.69 14.36
N ASN A 413 -26.09 -1.50 14.75
CA ASN A 413 -26.34 -1.18 16.16
C ASN A 413 -27.64 -1.84 16.68
N ALA A 414 -28.02 -1.57 17.93
CA ALA A 414 -29.20 -2.18 18.56
C ALA A 414 -30.53 -1.82 17.86
N SER A 415 -30.57 -0.70 17.14
CA SER A 415 -31.71 -0.26 16.33
C SER A 415 -31.69 -0.83 14.90
N GLY A 416 -30.68 -1.63 14.55
CA GLY A 416 -30.48 -2.19 13.21
C GLY A 416 -29.85 -1.23 12.19
N GLU A 417 -29.47 -0.02 12.62
CA GLU A 417 -28.88 1.01 11.77
C GLU A 417 -27.38 0.73 11.51
N PRO A 418 -26.89 0.95 10.28
CA PRO A 418 -25.50 0.70 9.93
C PRO A 418 -24.55 1.75 10.52
N CYS A 419 -23.56 1.29 11.28
CA CYS A 419 -22.49 2.10 11.84
C CYS A 419 -21.18 1.84 11.08
N TRP A 420 -20.81 2.77 10.20
CA TRP A 420 -19.61 2.64 9.38
C TRP A 420 -18.31 2.90 10.14
N VAL A 421 -17.38 1.95 10.00
CA VAL A 421 -16.12 1.87 10.72
C VAL A 421 -14.99 1.40 9.81
N PHE A 422 -13.76 1.69 10.20
CA PHE A 422 -12.58 0.99 9.73
C PHE A 422 -12.07 0.01 10.79
N LEU A 423 -11.57 -1.14 10.34
CA LEU A 423 -10.83 -2.10 11.16
C LEU A 423 -9.38 -2.13 10.68
N MET A 424 -8.45 -1.97 11.62
CA MET A 424 -7.03 -1.98 11.31
C MET A 424 -6.19 -2.54 12.46
N GLY A 425 -5.22 -3.39 12.14
CA GLY A 425 -4.19 -3.80 13.09
C GLY A 425 -3.35 -2.63 13.60
N ASN A 426 -2.70 -2.79 14.74
CA ASN A 426 -1.88 -1.72 15.33
C ASN A 426 -0.59 -1.40 14.54
N GLY A 427 -0.29 -2.15 13.48
CA GLY A 427 0.89 -1.94 12.63
C GLY A 427 2.19 -2.34 13.33
N ALA A 428 3.29 -2.22 12.60
CA ALA A 428 4.61 -2.66 13.06
C ALA A 428 5.66 -1.57 12.84
N GLN A 429 6.85 -1.78 13.41
CA GLN A 429 8.05 -1.02 13.07
C GLN A 429 9.14 -2.06 12.78
N PRO A 430 9.86 -1.98 11.64
CA PRO A 430 10.93 -2.89 11.32
C PRO A 430 11.95 -3.03 12.45
N ASN A 431 12.36 -4.27 12.73
CA ASN A 431 13.33 -4.63 13.76
C ASN A 431 12.99 -4.18 15.20
N ASN A 432 11.74 -3.82 15.49
CA ASN A 432 11.32 -3.47 16.84
C ASN A 432 10.70 -4.70 17.54
N ASN A 433 11.28 -5.15 18.65
CA ASN A 433 10.71 -6.27 19.42
C ASN A 433 9.91 -5.82 20.66
N SER A 434 9.85 -4.51 20.93
CA SER A 434 9.32 -3.91 22.17
C SER A 434 7.82 -3.61 22.08
N PHE A 435 7.03 -4.53 21.51
CA PHE A 435 5.59 -4.36 21.39
C PHE A 435 4.87 -4.58 22.71
N LYS A 436 4.11 -3.57 23.13
CA LYS A 436 3.37 -3.59 24.39
C LYS A 436 2.05 -4.34 24.29
N GLN A 437 1.43 -4.37 23.10
CA GLN A 437 0.13 -4.98 22.86
C GLN A 437 -0.03 -5.41 21.39
N SER A 438 -0.92 -6.39 21.18
CA SER A 438 -1.44 -6.82 19.88
C SER A 438 -2.93 -6.47 19.88
N LEU A 439 -3.38 -5.67 18.91
CA LEU A 439 -4.76 -5.20 18.89
C LEU A 439 -5.21 -4.79 17.49
N VAL A 440 -6.53 -4.72 17.34
CA VAL A 440 -7.23 -4.12 16.21
C VAL A 440 -8.01 -2.91 16.70
N TYR A 441 -7.82 -1.77 16.03
CA TYR A 441 -8.65 -0.60 16.20
C TYR A 441 -9.94 -0.76 15.41
N VAL A 442 -11.08 -0.52 16.06
CA VAL A 442 -12.37 -0.29 15.40
C VAL A 442 -12.65 1.20 15.55
N GLY A 443 -12.41 1.95 14.48
CA GLY A 443 -12.58 3.40 14.46
C GLY A 443 -13.73 3.83 13.56
N ARG A 444 -14.37 4.94 13.89
CA ARG A 444 -15.43 5.55 13.11
C ARG A 444 -14.86 6.17 11.84
N ILE A 445 -15.42 5.84 10.67
CA ILE A 445 -14.84 6.26 9.38
C ILE A 445 -14.94 7.77 9.15
N PHE A 446 -15.95 8.43 9.71
CA PHE A 446 -16.27 9.83 9.44
C PHE A 446 -15.48 10.83 10.31
N ASP A 447 -15.07 10.46 11.52
CA ASP A 447 -14.35 11.37 12.44
C ASP A 447 -13.07 10.78 13.07
N GLY A 448 -12.77 9.50 12.83
CA GLY A 448 -11.58 8.83 13.32
C GLY A 448 -11.63 8.48 14.82
N SER A 449 -12.75 8.68 15.50
CA SER A 449 -12.89 8.32 16.92
C SER A 449 -12.95 6.81 17.10
N ILE A 450 -12.41 6.30 18.19
CA ILE A 450 -12.40 4.88 18.50
C ILE A 450 -13.79 4.46 19.01
N VAL A 451 -14.38 3.46 18.36
CA VAL A 451 -15.55 2.73 18.87
C VAL A 451 -15.10 1.71 19.92
N LYS A 452 -14.07 0.93 19.59
CA LYS A 452 -13.53 -0.10 20.46
C LYS A 452 -12.09 -0.45 20.06
N ILE A 453 -11.27 -0.79 21.05
CA ILE A 453 -10.00 -1.49 20.84
C ILE A 453 -10.24 -2.98 21.14
N ILE A 454 -10.01 -3.83 20.15
CA ILE A 454 -10.12 -5.28 20.30
C ILE A 454 -8.73 -5.86 20.53
N TYR A 455 -8.47 -6.33 21.74
CA TYR A 455 -7.17 -6.90 22.12
C TYR A 455 -7.02 -8.34 21.67
N ALA A 456 -5.79 -8.76 21.40
CA ALA A 456 -5.45 -10.18 21.30
C ALA A 456 -5.71 -10.90 22.65
N PRO A 457 -5.84 -12.24 22.63
CA PRO A 457 -6.02 -13.00 23.87
C PRO A 457 -4.90 -12.75 24.88
N SER A 458 -5.26 -12.51 26.14
CA SER A 458 -4.36 -12.05 27.22
C SER A 458 -3.23 -13.02 27.58
N ALA A 459 -3.32 -14.29 27.17
CA ALA A 459 -2.34 -15.35 27.48
C ALA A 459 -1.23 -15.53 26.41
N GLY A 460 -1.13 -14.66 25.40
CA GLY A 460 -0.23 -14.83 24.25
C GLY A 460 1.07 -14.02 24.25
N GLN A 461 2.01 -14.40 23.38
CA GLN A 461 3.18 -13.57 23.04
C GLN A 461 2.73 -12.30 22.31
N LYS A 462 3.16 -11.12 22.76
CA LYS A 462 2.84 -9.85 22.09
C LYS A 462 3.60 -9.72 20.76
N ALA A 463 2.91 -9.26 19.73
CA ALA A 463 3.42 -9.01 18.38
C ALA A 463 2.50 -8.05 17.60
N PRO A 464 3.01 -7.29 16.63
CA PRO A 464 2.18 -6.39 15.85
C PRO A 464 1.25 -7.19 14.94
N ILE A 465 0.03 -6.68 14.75
CA ILE A 465 -0.87 -7.15 13.70
C ILE A 465 -0.39 -6.56 12.36
N VAL A 466 -0.06 -7.44 11.40
CA VAL A 466 0.65 -7.07 10.16
C VAL A 466 0.01 -7.67 8.90
N THR A 467 -1.08 -8.42 9.02
CA THR A 467 -1.89 -8.81 7.86
C THR A 467 -2.96 -7.76 7.57
N PRO A 468 -3.55 -7.75 6.36
CA PRO A 468 -4.85 -7.13 6.15
C PRO A 468 -5.88 -7.66 7.15
N VAL A 469 -6.92 -6.87 7.41
CA VAL A 469 -8.10 -7.35 8.14
C VAL A 469 -9.01 -8.08 7.15
N ALA A 470 -9.13 -9.39 7.31
CA ALA A 470 -10.00 -10.21 6.46
C ALA A 470 -11.38 -10.34 7.09
N VAL A 471 -12.42 -9.94 6.35
CA VAL A 471 -13.82 -9.97 6.80
C VAL A 471 -14.61 -10.88 5.85
N PRO A 472 -15.10 -12.04 6.32
CA PRO A 472 -15.95 -12.90 5.50
C PRO A 472 -17.28 -12.20 5.13
N MET A 473 -17.80 -12.52 3.95
CA MET A 473 -19.10 -12.02 3.49
C MET A 473 -20.23 -12.51 4.40
N VAL A 474 -21.10 -11.58 4.79
CA VAL A 474 -22.30 -11.88 5.57
C VAL A 474 -23.45 -12.19 4.62
N PHE A 475 -24.23 -13.22 4.93
CA PHE A 475 -25.48 -13.55 4.25
C PHE A 475 -26.66 -13.42 5.22
N GLU A 476 -27.72 -12.72 4.79
CA GLU A 476 -28.98 -12.60 5.51
C GLU A 476 -30.11 -12.99 4.54
N ASN A 477 -30.90 -14.02 4.89
CA ASN A 477 -31.95 -14.58 4.03
C ASN A 477 -31.47 -14.92 2.60
N ASN A 478 -30.30 -15.57 2.48
CA ASN A 478 -29.61 -15.88 1.22
C ASN A 478 -29.15 -14.68 0.39
N ASN A 479 -29.31 -13.45 0.88
CA ASN A 479 -28.79 -12.26 0.24
C ASN A 479 -27.42 -11.90 0.84
N ALA A 480 -26.43 -11.68 -0.03
CA ALA A 480 -25.15 -11.13 0.38
C ALA A 480 -25.36 -9.70 0.89
N ILE A 481 -24.85 -9.41 2.09
CA ILE A 481 -24.80 -8.06 2.64
C ILE A 481 -23.35 -7.60 2.58
N PRO A 482 -22.91 -6.96 1.47
CA PRO A 482 -21.54 -6.54 1.32
C PRO A 482 -21.16 -5.54 2.41
N ARG A 483 -19.88 -5.57 2.82
CA ARG A 483 -19.29 -4.68 3.84
C ARG A 483 -19.88 -4.77 5.25
N GLN A 484 -20.89 -5.61 5.51
CA GLN A 484 -21.32 -5.88 6.89
C GLN A 484 -20.27 -6.70 7.63
N ILE A 485 -19.94 -6.28 8.85
CA ILE A 485 -18.94 -6.89 9.70
C ILE A 485 -19.66 -7.62 10.83
N LYS A 486 -19.56 -8.96 10.83
CA LYS A 486 -19.93 -9.80 11.98
C LYS A 486 -18.69 -10.39 12.65
N THR A 487 -17.74 -10.85 11.86
CA THR A 487 -16.47 -11.42 12.34
C THR A 487 -15.33 -10.94 11.46
N PHE A 488 -14.13 -10.89 12.00
CA PHE A 488 -12.92 -10.61 11.23
C PHE A 488 -11.76 -11.51 11.65
N TYR A 489 -10.76 -11.61 10.80
CA TYR A 489 -9.53 -12.36 11.03
C TYR A 489 -8.31 -11.48 10.79
N VAL A 490 -7.29 -11.67 11.63
CA VAL A 490 -6.00 -11.01 11.52
C VAL A 490 -4.85 -11.92 11.93
N GLY A 491 -3.69 -11.72 11.32
CA GLY A 491 -2.44 -12.37 11.66
C GLY A 491 -1.44 -11.39 12.28
N ASP A 492 -0.61 -11.90 13.19
CA ASP A 492 0.51 -11.15 13.73
C ASP A 492 1.87 -11.56 13.16
N ALA A 493 2.88 -10.75 13.44
CA ALA A 493 4.23 -10.99 12.93
C ALA A 493 4.94 -12.20 13.57
N LYS A 494 4.28 -12.91 14.49
CA LYS A 494 4.77 -14.17 15.09
C LYS A 494 3.97 -15.39 14.62
N GLY A 495 3.14 -15.24 13.59
CA GLY A 495 2.41 -16.35 12.99
C GLY A 495 1.16 -16.77 13.74
N ARG A 496 0.62 -15.95 14.65
CA ARG A 496 -0.69 -16.22 15.27
C ARG A 496 -1.79 -15.66 14.38
N LEU A 497 -2.75 -16.51 14.03
CA LEU A 497 -3.99 -16.14 13.37
C LEU A 497 -5.08 -16.03 14.44
N MET A 498 -5.80 -14.92 14.44
CA MET A 498 -6.78 -14.56 15.46
C MET A 498 -8.11 -14.16 14.81
N LYS A 499 -9.20 -14.41 15.53
CA LYS A 499 -10.57 -14.06 15.15
C LYS A 499 -11.13 -13.04 16.13
N GLY A 500 -11.79 -12.00 15.63
CA GLY A 500 -12.65 -11.13 16.44
C GLY A 500 -14.12 -11.25 16.04
N ASP A 501 -14.99 -10.92 16.98
CA ASP A 501 -16.45 -11.03 16.85
C ASP A 501 -17.12 -9.69 17.21
N LEU A 502 -17.80 -9.10 16.22
CA LEU A 502 -18.59 -7.87 16.33
C LEU A 502 -20.08 -8.12 16.15
N SER A 503 -20.54 -9.37 16.26
CA SER A 503 -21.94 -9.75 16.02
C SER A 503 -22.92 -9.14 17.05
N ASN A 504 -22.45 -8.82 18.25
CA ASN A 504 -23.27 -8.13 19.24
C ASN A 504 -23.52 -6.68 18.78
N PRO A 505 -24.77 -6.20 18.75
CA PRO A 505 -25.07 -4.85 18.30
C PRO A 505 -24.55 -3.74 19.23
N ASN A 506 -24.13 -4.07 20.46
CA ASN A 506 -23.52 -3.13 21.40
C ASN A 506 -22.00 -3.34 21.46
N PRO A 507 -21.19 -2.37 20.99
CA PRO A 507 -19.72 -2.45 21.02
C PRO A 507 -19.10 -2.69 22.41
N ASN A 508 -19.80 -2.36 23.48
CA ASN A 508 -19.33 -2.60 24.84
C ASN A 508 -19.23 -4.10 25.16
N ASN A 509 -20.03 -4.93 24.49
CA ASN A 509 -20.06 -6.38 24.65
C ASN A 509 -19.09 -7.13 23.73
N TRP A 510 -18.34 -6.42 22.87
CA TRP A 510 -17.29 -7.04 22.09
C TRP A 510 -16.10 -7.39 22.99
N GLY A 511 -15.73 -8.68 22.99
CA GLY A 511 -14.63 -9.22 23.77
C GLY A 511 -13.27 -9.13 23.07
N SER A 512 -12.25 -9.70 23.70
CA SER A 512 -10.94 -9.91 23.06
C SER A 512 -11.04 -10.91 21.90
N MET A 513 -10.10 -10.83 20.96
CA MET A 513 -9.94 -11.84 19.93
C MET A 513 -9.65 -13.22 20.55
N THR A 514 -9.97 -14.26 19.79
CA THR A 514 -9.61 -15.66 20.10
C THR A 514 -8.50 -16.14 19.16
N ASN A 515 -7.58 -16.96 19.66
CA ASN A 515 -6.56 -17.57 18.82
C ASN A 515 -7.17 -18.69 17.97
N VAL A 516 -7.06 -18.58 16.65
CA VAL A 516 -7.54 -19.58 15.68
C VAL A 516 -6.46 -20.61 15.41
N TRP A 517 -5.23 -20.13 15.17
CA TRP A 517 -4.11 -20.96 14.74
C TRP A 517 -2.77 -20.33 15.13
N THR A 518 -1.72 -21.15 15.28
CA THR A 518 -0.33 -20.67 15.37
C THR A 518 0.51 -21.39 14.32
N LEU A 519 1.03 -20.64 13.36
CA LEU A 519 1.83 -21.18 12.28
C LEU A 519 3.15 -21.76 12.83
N PRO A 520 3.62 -22.92 12.33
CA PRO A 520 4.82 -23.58 12.83
C PRO A 520 6.13 -22.90 12.42
N SER A 521 6.08 -21.85 11.59
CA SER A 521 7.28 -21.15 11.13
C SER A 521 7.79 -20.14 12.15
N THR A 522 9.10 -19.99 12.14
CA THR A 522 9.82 -18.90 12.80
C THR A 522 9.77 -17.59 12.00
N TRP A 523 9.34 -17.62 10.74
CA TRP A 523 9.00 -16.43 9.96
C TRP A 523 7.55 -16.00 10.23
N GLY A 524 7.32 -14.69 10.39
CA GLY A 524 6.00 -14.10 10.57
C GLY A 524 5.12 -14.10 9.31
N MET A 525 3.90 -13.57 9.44
CA MET A 525 2.93 -13.39 8.35
C MET A 525 2.91 -11.92 7.91
N SER A 526 3.78 -11.49 7.00
CA SER A 526 3.79 -10.08 6.58
C SER A 526 2.88 -9.88 5.36
N TYR A 527 1.76 -9.17 5.58
CA TYR A 527 0.76 -8.79 4.57
C TYR A 527 -0.04 -9.92 3.92
N THR A 528 -0.04 -11.11 4.51
CA THR A 528 -0.65 -12.31 3.94
C THR A 528 -1.90 -12.71 4.72
N LEU A 529 -3.08 -12.33 4.25
CA LEU A 529 -4.34 -12.92 4.72
C LEU A 529 -5.48 -12.54 3.78
N ASP A 530 -6.27 -13.52 3.39
CA ASP A 530 -7.58 -13.32 2.79
C ASP A 530 -8.57 -14.33 3.36
N ALA A 531 -9.87 -14.01 3.27
CA ALA A 531 -10.95 -14.88 3.71
C ALA A 531 -12.03 -14.97 2.63
N ALA A 532 -12.43 -16.19 2.30
CA ALA A 532 -13.51 -16.46 1.36
C ALA A 532 -14.59 -17.32 1.99
N THR A 533 -15.86 -17.10 1.63
CA THR A 533 -16.94 -18.03 1.96
C THR A 533 -17.14 -18.97 0.79
N LEU A 534 -16.84 -20.26 0.98
CA LEU A 534 -16.88 -21.31 -0.03
C LEU A 534 -17.86 -22.38 0.42
N ASP A 535 -18.96 -22.56 -0.32
CA ASP A 535 -20.06 -23.48 0.02
C ASP A 535 -20.61 -23.26 1.44
N GLY A 536 -20.73 -21.99 1.87
CA GLY A 536 -21.22 -21.61 3.20
C GLY A 536 -20.20 -21.74 4.33
N GLU A 537 -18.98 -22.21 4.05
CA GLU A 537 -17.89 -22.29 5.04
C GLU A 537 -16.89 -21.16 4.84
N VAL A 538 -16.39 -20.60 5.94
CA VAL A 538 -15.32 -19.59 5.91
C VAL A 538 -13.97 -20.28 5.79
N TRP A 539 -13.24 -19.95 4.74
CA TRP A 539 -11.88 -20.38 4.49
C TRP A 539 -10.91 -19.21 4.59
N LEU A 540 -9.76 -19.44 5.23
CA LEU A 540 -8.70 -18.47 5.41
C LEU A 540 -7.48 -18.91 4.61
N PHE A 541 -6.89 -17.96 3.88
CA PHE A 541 -5.71 -18.20 3.05
C PHE A 541 -4.59 -17.27 3.48
N THR A 542 -3.46 -17.85 3.83
CA THR A 542 -2.32 -17.09 4.36
C THR A 542 -1.02 -17.90 4.24
N GLY A 543 0.11 -17.25 4.43
CA GLY A 543 1.40 -17.93 4.49
C GLY A 543 2.46 -17.11 5.20
N THR A 544 3.61 -17.73 5.41
CA THR A 544 4.73 -17.17 6.16
C THR A 544 5.78 -16.55 5.25
N GLY A 545 6.54 -15.64 5.83
CA GLY A 545 7.57 -14.85 5.18
C GLY A 545 7.48 -13.42 5.66
N ASP A 546 8.60 -12.89 6.18
CA ASP A 546 8.69 -11.51 6.63
C ASP A 546 9.67 -10.71 5.78
N LEU A 547 9.23 -10.36 4.56
CA LEU A 547 10.07 -9.58 3.64
C LEU A 547 10.33 -8.15 4.15
N GLU A 548 9.48 -7.62 5.02
CA GLU A 548 9.64 -6.27 5.60
C GLU A 548 10.47 -6.23 6.88
N ARG A 549 10.81 -7.39 7.44
CA ARG A 549 11.60 -7.51 8.67
C ARG A 549 10.93 -6.81 9.85
N TYR A 550 9.61 -6.97 9.98
CA TYR A 550 8.85 -6.47 11.11
C TYR A 550 9.26 -7.09 12.44
N VAL A 551 9.76 -8.31 12.40
CA VAL A 551 10.42 -8.94 13.54
C VAL A 551 11.90 -9.11 13.26
N THR A 552 12.69 -9.17 14.34
CA THR A 552 14.09 -9.59 14.22
C THR A 552 14.13 -10.93 13.48
N PRO A 553 15.00 -11.09 12.48
CA PRO A 553 15.09 -12.35 11.76
C PRO A 553 15.28 -13.52 12.73
N PRO A 554 14.66 -14.68 12.49
CA PRO A 554 14.65 -15.74 13.46
C PRO A 554 16.02 -16.41 13.61
N GLN A 555 16.31 -16.89 14.83
CA GLN A 555 17.40 -17.82 15.08
C GLN A 555 16.98 -19.22 14.62
N GLY A 556 17.81 -19.89 13.82
CA GLY A 556 17.53 -21.28 13.39
C GLY A 556 16.30 -21.38 12.49
N VAL A 557 16.32 -20.66 11.36
CA VAL A 557 15.23 -20.59 10.37
C VAL A 557 14.63 -21.96 10.06
N THR A 558 13.31 -22.01 10.15
CA THR A 558 12.45 -23.09 9.66
C THR A 558 11.94 -22.80 8.26
N ASP A 559 11.30 -23.79 7.64
CA ASP A 559 10.65 -23.62 6.34
C ASP A 559 9.58 -22.52 6.38
N ASN A 560 9.29 -21.96 5.21
CA ASN A 560 8.09 -21.17 5.01
C ASN A 560 6.93 -22.08 4.63
N TYR A 561 5.72 -21.57 4.75
CA TYR A 561 4.51 -22.34 4.49
C TYR A 561 3.42 -21.46 3.90
N PHE A 562 2.50 -22.10 3.19
CA PHE A 562 1.21 -21.53 2.82
C PHE A 562 0.10 -22.44 3.32
N PHE A 563 -1.03 -21.86 3.72
CA PHE A 563 -2.15 -22.56 4.36
C PHE A 563 -3.49 -22.18 3.73
N GLY A 564 -4.34 -23.19 3.53
CA GLY A 564 -5.78 -23.04 3.34
C GLY A 564 -6.50 -23.66 4.54
N ILE A 565 -7.15 -22.83 5.35
CA ILE A 565 -7.70 -23.22 6.64
C ILE A 565 -9.22 -23.06 6.62
N ASN A 566 -9.97 -24.13 6.87
CA ASN A 566 -11.42 -24.04 7.07
C ASN A 566 -11.69 -23.57 8.51
N ALA A 567 -12.06 -22.31 8.67
CA ALA A 567 -12.30 -21.69 9.97
C ALA A 567 -13.53 -22.25 10.68
N ASN A 568 -14.49 -22.83 9.96
CA ASN A 568 -15.68 -23.46 10.55
C ASN A 568 -15.35 -24.78 11.23
N LYS A 569 -14.31 -25.49 10.77
CA LYS A 569 -13.83 -26.74 11.39
C LYS A 569 -12.90 -26.51 12.60
N ILE A 570 -12.55 -25.27 12.89
CA ILE A 570 -11.72 -24.91 14.04
C ILE A 570 -12.59 -24.70 15.27
N ASN A 571 -12.32 -25.46 16.34
CA ASN A 571 -12.94 -25.25 17.64
C ASN A 571 -12.26 -24.07 18.36
N PRO A 572 -12.95 -22.93 18.60
CA PRO A 572 -12.36 -21.78 19.27
C PRO A 572 -12.11 -21.99 20.77
N ASN A 573 -12.72 -23.02 21.38
CA ASN A 573 -12.55 -23.38 22.79
C ASN A 573 -11.43 -24.40 23.03
N ASP A 574 -10.78 -24.88 21.97
CA ASP A 574 -9.65 -25.78 22.12
C ASP A 574 -8.43 -24.97 22.58
N ASN A 575 -8.06 -25.15 23.86
CA ASN A 575 -6.90 -24.50 24.46
C ASN A 575 -5.59 -24.96 23.80
N TYR A 576 -5.62 -26.04 23.00
CA TYR A 576 -4.54 -26.45 22.13
C TYR A 576 -4.65 -25.72 20.79
N LYS A 577 -3.71 -24.79 20.58
CA LYS A 577 -3.47 -24.10 19.32
C LYS A 577 -3.42 -25.14 18.21
N ASN A 578 -4.40 -25.14 17.30
CA ASN A 578 -4.37 -26.04 16.13
C ASN A 578 -2.97 -25.95 15.49
N THR A 579 -2.37 -27.11 15.21
CA THR A 579 -0.99 -27.26 14.73
C THR A 579 -0.99 -27.96 13.39
N LEU A 580 0.16 -28.00 12.69
CA LEU A 580 0.29 -28.63 11.37
C LEU A 580 -0.35 -30.03 11.25
N GLN A 581 -0.46 -30.79 12.35
CA GLN A 581 -1.13 -32.09 12.40
C GLN A 581 -2.63 -32.07 12.05
N ASP A 582 -3.28 -30.92 12.21
CA ASP A 582 -4.69 -30.70 11.88
C ASP A 582 -4.93 -30.43 10.38
N LEU A 583 -3.87 -30.21 9.60
CA LEU A 583 -3.92 -29.90 8.17
C LEU A 583 -3.24 -31.00 7.35
N GLY A 584 -3.71 -31.19 6.13
CA GLY A 584 -3.08 -32.10 5.18
C GLY A 584 -1.96 -31.43 4.39
N GLU A 585 -0.80 -32.07 4.30
CA GLU A 585 0.21 -31.62 3.35
C GLU A 585 -0.28 -31.85 1.92
N LEU A 586 -0.28 -30.82 1.09
CA LEU A 586 -0.69 -30.97 -0.30
C LEU A 586 0.20 -31.95 -1.06
N GLY A 587 -0.44 -32.92 -1.74
CA GLY A 587 0.25 -34.01 -2.43
C GLY A 587 0.30 -35.32 -1.64
N THR A 588 -0.20 -35.32 -0.39
CA THR A 588 -0.43 -36.54 0.40
C THR A 588 -1.90 -36.98 0.33
N ALA A 589 -2.21 -38.21 0.76
CA ALA A 589 -3.58 -38.71 0.76
C ALA A 589 -4.47 -37.87 1.70
N ALA A 590 -5.58 -37.34 1.15
CA ALA A 590 -6.54 -36.54 1.90
C ALA A 590 -7.23 -37.39 2.98
N ASN A 591 -7.54 -36.76 4.12
CA ASN A 591 -8.36 -37.38 5.15
C ASN A 591 -9.54 -36.45 5.51
N ASP A 592 -10.71 -37.03 5.79
CA ASP A 592 -11.94 -36.25 6.00
C ASP A 592 -11.94 -35.42 7.29
N ASN A 593 -11.04 -35.75 8.22
CA ASN A 593 -10.86 -35.07 9.50
C ASN A 593 -9.96 -33.82 9.42
N GLN A 594 -9.31 -33.58 8.28
CA GLN A 594 -8.46 -32.41 8.08
C GLN A 594 -9.27 -31.12 8.13
N LYS A 595 -8.73 -30.13 8.85
CA LYS A 595 -9.28 -28.78 8.99
C LYS A 595 -8.85 -27.86 7.82
N GLY A 596 -8.24 -28.42 6.79
CA GLY A 596 -7.68 -27.71 5.63
C GLY A 596 -6.40 -28.36 5.13
N TRP A 597 -5.56 -27.58 4.47
CA TRP A 597 -4.34 -28.04 3.81
C TRP A 597 -3.18 -27.03 3.92
N TYR A 598 -1.96 -27.49 3.67
CA TYR A 598 -0.77 -26.63 3.64
C TYR A 598 0.24 -27.03 2.55
N MET A 599 1.12 -26.09 2.21
CA MET A 599 2.32 -26.30 1.38
C MET A 599 3.57 -25.92 2.16
N VAL A 600 4.66 -26.63 1.91
CA VAL A 600 5.98 -26.34 2.48
C VAL A 600 6.86 -25.66 1.43
N PHE A 601 7.51 -24.58 1.85
CA PHE A 601 8.48 -23.81 1.09
C PHE A 601 9.84 -23.93 1.79
N PRO A 602 10.62 -24.99 1.47
CA PRO A 602 11.77 -25.34 2.27
C PRO A 602 12.92 -24.34 2.11
N LEU A 603 13.62 -24.10 3.23
CA LEU A 603 14.91 -23.42 3.21
C LEU A 603 15.95 -24.36 2.58
N ASP A 604 16.46 -24.00 1.41
CA ASP A 604 17.63 -24.68 0.84
C ASP A 604 18.89 -24.12 1.47
N LYS A 605 19.41 -24.87 2.45
CA LYS A 605 20.64 -24.53 3.19
C LYS A 605 21.89 -24.63 2.32
N LYS A 606 21.88 -25.40 1.22
CA LYS A 606 23.03 -25.58 0.34
C LYS A 606 23.11 -24.42 -0.66
N ALA A 607 22.00 -24.07 -1.29
CA ALA A 607 21.92 -22.92 -2.18
C ALA A 607 21.81 -21.58 -1.42
N ASN A 608 21.54 -21.62 -0.11
CA ASN A 608 21.18 -20.47 0.70
C ASN A 608 20.01 -19.68 0.10
N THR A 609 18.91 -20.38 -0.19
CA THR A 609 17.69 -19.76 -0.73
C THR A 609 16.44 -20.20 0.02
N VAL A 610 15.42 -19.35 0.05
CA VAL A 610 14.11 -19.67 0.61
C VAL A 610 13.02 -19.09 -0.28
N GLU A 611 11.90 -19.80 -0.40
CA GLU A 611 10.71 -19.30 -1.09
C GLU A 611 9.80 -18.61 -0.05
N SER A 612 9.36 -17.40 -0.36
CA SER A 612 8.51 -16.56 0.50
C SER A 612 7.38 -15.96 -0.32
N LEU A 613 6.20 -15.76 0.29
CA LEU A 613 5.12 -15.04 -0.37
C LEU A 613 5.54 -13.65 -0.78
N SER A 614 5.23 -13.28 -2.01
CA SER A 614 5.47 -11.94 -2.55
C SER A 614 4.21 -11.11 -2.65
N THR A 615 3.05 -11.76 -2.82
CA THR A 615 1.73 -11.10 -2.93
C THR A 615 0.76 -11.62 -1.86
N ALA A 616 -0.29 -10.84 -1.58
CA ALA A 616 -1.43 -11.36 -0.86
C ALA A 616 -2.14 -12.47 -1.68
N PRO A 617 -2.73 -13.48 -1.02
CA PRO A 617 -3.61 -14.42 -1.68
C PRO A 617 -4.94 -13.77 -2.04
N VAL A 618 -5.54 -14.20 -3.15
CA VAL A 618 -6.90 -13.82 -3.53
C VAL A 618 -7.66 -14.99 -4.11
N VAL A 619 -8.92 -15.11 -3.71
CA VAL A 619 -9.83 -16.15 -4.19
C VAL A 619 -10.85 -15.57 -5.17
N VAL A 620 -10.90 -16.12 -6.38
CA VAL A 620 -11.91 -15.81 -7.39
C VAL A 620 -12.50 -17.12 -7.91
N ASN A 621 -13.83 -17.26 -7.83
CA ASN A 621 -14.57 -18.44 -8.30
C ASN A 621 -14.03 -19.78 -7.78
N GLY A 622 -13.60 -19.81 -6.52
CA GLY A 622 -13.06 -21.02 -5.88
C GLY A 622 -11.62 -21.37 -6.30
N ILE A 623 -10.97 -20.56 -7.13
CA ILE A 623 -9.54 -20.65 -7.41
C ILE A 623 -8.80 -19.58 -6.60
N LEU A 624 -7.77 -20.02 -5.90
CA LEU A 624 -6.86 -19.22 -5.12
C LEU A 624 -5.63 -18.87 -5.98
N TYR A 625 -5.34 -17.58 -6.10
CA TYR A 625 -4.18 -17.03 -6.78
C TYR A 625 -3.25 -16.33 -5.78
N PHE A 626 -1.94 -16.58 -5.90
CA PHE A 626 -0.89 -15.87 -5.16
C PHE A 626 0.46 -16.10 -5.83
N ALA A 627 1.46 -15.27 -5.51
CA ALA A 627 2.83 -15.47 -5.97
C ALA A 627 3.83 -15.56 -4.82
N THR A 628 4.96 -16.19 -5.13
CA THR A 628 6.12 -16.30 -4.25
C THR A 628 7.38 -15.87 -5.00
N ASN A 629 8.38 -15.44 -4.24
CA ASN A 629 9.73 -15.20 -4.74
C ASN A 629 10.68 -16.21 -4.08
N ARG A 630 11.55 -16.84 -4.87
CA ARG A 630 12.71 -17.59 -4.37
C ARG A 630 13.87 -16.63 -4.19
N LEU A 631 14.22 -16.37 -2.94
CA LEU A 631 15.17 -15.33 -2.56
C LEU A 631 16.47 -15.93 -2.03
N GLY A 632 17.58 -15.28 -2.34
CA GLY A 632 18.85 -15.50 -1.66
C GLY A 632 18.77 -15.09 -0.20
N VAL A 633 19.37 -15.90 0.67
CA VAL A 633 19.53 -15.60 2.10
C VAL A 633 21.00 -15.70 2.49
N LYS A 634 21.42 -14.90 3.46
CA LYS A 634 22.77 -14.95 4.04
C LYS A 634 22.68 -15.13 5.54
N LYS A 635 23.56 -15.97 6.08
CA LYS A 635 23.70 -16.15 7.53
C LYS A 635 24.72 -15.16 8.08
N LYS A 636 24.36 -14.44 9.15
CA LYS A 636 25.27 -13.58 9.93
C LYS A 636 25.11 -13.95 11.40
N GLY A 637 26.14 -14.59 11.97
CA GLY A 637 26.03 -15.24 13.28
C GLY A 637 24.98 -16.36 13.24
N ASN A 638 24.00 -16.34 14.16
CA ASN A 638 22.90 -17.32 14.22
C ASN A 638 21.62 -16.88 13.47
N LEU A 639 21.66 -15.73 12.80
CA LEU A 639 20.51 -15.10 12.14
C LEU A 639 20.63 -15.18 10.62
N TYR A 640 19.49 -15.25 9.93
CA TYR A 640 19.41 -15.25 8.46
C TYR A 640 18.80 -13.95 7.95
N TYR A 641 19.29 -13.45 6.83
CA TYR A 641 18.84 -12.21 6.21
C TYR A 641 18.60 -12.42 4.72
N TYR A 642 17.52 -11.87 4.17
CA TYR A 642 17.36 -11.78 2.71
C TYR A 642 18.50 -10.96 2.10
N THR A 643 19.09 -11.46 1.01
CA THR A 643 20.13 -10.75 0.26
C THR A 643 19.55 -9.70 -0.68
N GLY A 644 18.27 -9.84 -1.05
CA GLY A 644 17.61 -9.07 -2.11
C GLY A 644 17.73 -9.70 -3.50
N GLU A 645 18.53 -10.75 -3.65
CA GLU A 645 18.63 -11.53 -4.88
C GLU A 645 17.39 -12.40 -5.07
N VAL A 646 16.76 -12.30 -6.24
CA VAL A 646 15.60 -13.12 -6.65
C VAL A 646 16.02 -14.11 -7.73
N LEU A 647 15.91 -15.41 -7.48
CA LEU A 647 16.30 -16.42 -8.45
C LEU A 647 15.19 -16.65 -9.47
N TYR A 648 13.97 -16.81 -8.97
CA TYR A 648 12.74 -16.94 -9.76
C TYR A 648 11.55 -16.58 -8.89
N SER A 649 10.42 -16.30 -9.51
CA SER A 649 9.12 -16.23 -8.88
C SER A 649 8.25 -17.39 -9.32
N LYS A 650 7.29 -17.79 -8.49
CA LYS A 650 6.22 -18.72 -8.90
C LYS A 650 4.89 -18.04 -8.76
N MET A 651 4.02 -18.24 -9.74
CA MET A 651 2.65 -17.77 -9.71
C MET A 651 1.71 -18.97 -9.61
N TYR A 652 0.98 -19.04 -8.52
CA TYR A 652 0.12 -20.15 -8.17
C TYR A 652 -1.33 -19.89 -8.60
N ALA A 653 -1.99 -20.95 -9.06
CA ALA A 653 -3.44 -21.07 -9.15
C ALA A 653 -3.82 -22.44 -8.63
N ILE A 654 -4.68 -22.47 -7.61
CA ILE A 654 -4.99 -23.68 -6.85
C ILE A 654 -6.48 -23.69 -6.51
N HIS A 655 -7.15 -24.84 -6.62
CA HIS A 655 -8.51 -24.97 -6.08
C HIS A 655 -8.51 -24.74 -4.56
N ALA A 656 -9.25 -23.72 -4.12
CA ALA A 656 -9.14 -23.17 -2.77
C ALA A 656 -9.46 -24.17 -1.65
N LYS A 657 -10.46 -25.06 -1.85
CA LYS A 657 -10.84 -26.07 -0.85
C LYS A 657 -9.94 -27.31 -0.86
N THR A 658 -9.50 -27.76 -2.04
CA THR A 658 -8.88 -29.07 -2.24
C THR A 658 -7.37 -29.03 -2.40
N GLY A 659 -6.80 -27.87 -2.74
CA GLY A 659 -5.38 -27.75 -3.06
C GLY A 659 -4.97 -28.39 -4.40
N LEU A 660 -5.94 -28.77 -5.24
CA LEU A 660 -5.68 -29.32 -6.57
C LEU A 660 -5.12 -28.23 -7.51
N PRO A 661 -4.34 -28.62 -8.54
CA PRO A 661 -3.89 -27.71 -9.60
C PRO A 661 -5.03 -26.89 -10.20
N GLY A 662 -4.89 -25.55 -10.23
CA GLY A 662 -5.84 -24.65 -10.88
C GLY A 662 -5.43 -24.27 -12.31
N TRP A 663 -4.16 -24.45 -12.71
CA TRP A 663 -3.76 -24.29 -14.11
C TRP A 663 -4.01 -25.57 -14.89
N GLU A 664 -4.75 -25.47 -15.98
CA GLU A 664 -5.04 -26.57 -16.89
C GLU A 664 -4.93 -26.12 -18.35
N TRP A 665 -4.16 -26.85 -19.16
CA TRP A 665 -4.10 -26.63 -20.61
C TRP A 665 -3.85 -27.93 -21.37
N LYS A 666 -4.22 -27.93 -22.65
CA LYS A 666 -4.03 -29.03 -23.58
C LYS A 666 -2.88 -28.71 -24.54
N THR A 667 -2.20 -29.75 -24.98
CA THR A 667 -1.25 -29.68 -26.10
C THR A 667 -1.43 -30.97 -26.89
N GLY A 668 -2.11 -30.86 -28.05
CA GLY A 668 -2.68 -32.02 -28.72
C GLY A 668 -3.68 -32.75 -27.81
N ASP A 669 -3.54 -34.06 -27.68
CA ASP A 669 -4.43 -34.90 -26.84
C ASP A 669 -4.02 -34.94 -25.34
N THR A 670 -2.91 -34.30 -24.97
CA THR A 670 -2.40 -34.34 -23.58
C THR A 670 -2.91 -33.15 -22.77
N THR A 671 -3.46 -33.41 -21.58
CA THR A 671 -3.86 -32.37 -20.62
C THR A 671 -2.81 -32.22 -19.52
N PHE A 672 -2.28 -31.02 -19.36
CA PHE A 672 -1.34 -30.65 -18.31
C PHE A 672 -2.07 -29.94 -17.19
N LYS A 673 -1.82 -30.36 -15.94
CA LYS A 673 -2.35 -29.72 -14.73
C LYS A 673 -1.21 -29.29 -13.83
N LYS A 674 -1.09 -27.99 -13.53
CA LYS A 674 -0.05 -27.45 -12.65
C LYS A 674 -0.62 -26.53 -11.56
N ARG A 675 0.02 -26.52 -10.39
CA ARG A 675 -0.29 -25.55 -9.33
C ARG A 675 0.33 -24.19 -9.57
N TYR A 676 1.43 -24.14 -10.31
CA TYR A 676 2.16 -22.91 -10.61
C TYR A 676 2.92 -23.01 -11.93
N PHE A 677 3.33 -21.86 -12.42
CA PHE A 677 4.41 -21.70 -13.40
C PHE A 677 5.51 -20.82 -12.78
N GLU A 678 6.71 -20.95 -13.32
CA GLU A 678 7.90 -20.24 -12.84
C GLU A 678 8.22 -19.06 -13.77
N ILE A 679 8.62 -17.94 -13.18
CA ILE A 679 9.07 -16.73 -13.86
C ILE A 679 10.52 -16.50 -13.42
N GLU A 680 11.46 -16.89 -14.27
CA GLU A 680 12.88 -16.87 -13.96
C GLU A 680 13.43 -15.43 -13.82
N LYS A 681 14.27 -15.20 -12.81
CA LYS A 681 14.97 -13.92 -12.55
C LYS A 681 14.07 -12.69 -12.56
N ALA A 682 12.82 -12.86 -12.14
CA ALA A 682 11.87 -11.77 -11.97
C ALA A 682 11.29 -11.81 -10.57
N THR A 683 10.96 -10.63 -10.05
CA THR A 683 10.15 -10.44 -8.84
C THR A 683 8.71 -10.23 -9.27
N VAL A 684 7.77 -11.02 -8.74
CA VAL A 684 6.34 -10.69 -8.84
C VAL A 684 5.96 -9.77 -7.68
N SER A 685 5.42 -8.61 -7.99
CA SER A 685 5.08 -7.54 -7.05
C SER A 685 3.59 -7.46 -6.69
N GLY A 686 2.73 -8.04 -7.53
CA GLY A 686 1.30 -8.03 -7.31
C GLY A 686 0.52 -8.72 -8.41
N ILE A 687 -0.73 -9.03 -8.09
CA ILE A 687 -1.68 -9.69 -8.97
C ILE A 687 -2.92 -8.81 -9.04
N SER A 688 -3.53 -8.74 -10.21
CA SER A 688 -4.81 -8.10 -10.44
C SER A 688 -5.68 -9.05 -11.22
N LEU A 689 -6.95 -9.15 -10.83
CA LEU A 689 -7.95 -10.00 -11.43
C LEU A 689 -9.18 -9.15 -11.73
N SER A 690 -9.77 -9.31 -12.92
CA SER A 690 -11.06 -8.70 -13.28
C SER A 690 -11.74 -9.53 -14.36
N GLY A 691 -12.95 -10.01 -14.06
CA GLY A 691 -13.66 -10.95 -14.95
C GLY A 691 -12.82 -12.20 -15.22
N LYS A 692 -12.48 -12.43 -16.49
CA LYS A 692 -11.60 -13.52 -16.93
C LYS A 692 -10.12 -13.12 -17.07
N ARG A 693 -9.75 -11.90 -16.72
CA ARG A 693 -8.38 -11.39 -16.93
C ARG A 693 -7.56 -11.48 -15.66
N LEU A 694 -6.29 -11.78 -15.86
CA LEU A 694 -5.26 -11.72 -14.82
C LEU A 694 -4.10 -10.90 -15.35
N ALA A 695 -3.63 -9.93 -14.56
CA ALA A 695 -2.42 -9.19 -14.82
C ALA A 695 -1.52 -9.26 -13.59
N ILE A 696 -0.22 -9.39 -13.80
CA ILE A 696 0.77 -9.42 -12.73
C ILE A 696 1.85 -8.40 -12.99
N GLY A 697 2.23 -7.70 -11.93
CA GLY A 697 3.36 -6.78 -11.92
C GLY A 697 4.64 -7.60 -11.79
N VAL A 698 5.59 -7.33 -12.67
CA VAL A 698 6.89 -8.01 -12.66
C VAL A 698 8.03 -7.01 -12.75
N THR A 699 9.12 -7.31 -12.05
CA THR A 699 10.39 -6.61 -12.19
C THR A 699 11.46 -7.62 -12.56
N PHE A 700 11.93 -7.59 -13.81
CA PHE A 700 13.02 -8.45 -14.28
C PHE A 700 14.36 -7.92 -13.79
N GLN A 701 15.26 -8.82 -13.37
CA GLN A 701 16.62 -8.44 -12.98
C GLN A 701 17.51 -8.05 -14.16
N ASP A 702 17.15 -8.50 -15.36
CA ASP A 702 17.81 -8.15 -16.60
C ASP A 702 16.79 -7.48 -17.51
N ALA A 703 16.93 -6.16 -17.64
CA ALA A 703 16.04 -5.33 -18.46
C ALA A 703 16.16 -5.62 -19.97
N THR A 704 17.17 -6.39 -20.40
CA THR A 704 17.36 -6.78 -21.81
C THR A 704 16.74 -8.14 -22.14
N ARG A 705 16.18 -8.83 -21.13
CA ARG A 705 15.62 -10.17 -21.30
C ARG A 705 14.27 -10.12 -22.01
N ASN A 706 14.18 -10.84 -23.13
CA ASN A 706 12.90 -11.24 -23.70
C ASN A 706 12.41 -12.50 -22.96
N TRP A 707 11.27 -12.39 -22.27
CA TRP A 707 10.61 -13.52 -21.63
C TRP A 707 9.40 -13.95 -22.46
N GLU A 708 9.27 -15.24 -22.72
CA GLU A 708 8.18 -15.82 -23.50
C GLU A 708 7.54 -16.96 -22.72
N HIS A 709 6.22 -17.05 -22.77
CA HIS A 709 5.47 -18.16 -22.22
C HIS A 709 4.15 -18.35 -22.99
N PRO A 710 3.74 -19.59 -23.31
CA PRO A 710 2.56 -19.85 -24.13
C PRO A 710 1.24 -19.32 -23.55
N GLY A 711 1.17 -19.18 -22.22
CA GLY A 711 -0.01 -18.68 -21.52
C GLY A 711 0.03 -17.22 -21.08
N PHE A 712 1.16 -16.50 -21.24
CA PHE A 712 1.29 -15.12 -20.78
C PHE A 712 1.79 -14.22 -21.88
N THR A 713 1.16 -13.06 -22.02
CA THR A 713 1.64 -12.00 -22.90
C THR A 713 2.38 -10.95 -22.06
N VAL A 714 3.56 -10.52 -22.54
CA VAL A 714 4.30 -9.42 -21.96
C VAL A 714 3.68 -8.10 -22.42
N LEU A 715 3.43 -7.18 -21.49
CA LEU A 715 2.93 -5.85 -21.76
C LEU A 715 3.91 -4.81 -21.18
N GLY A 716 4.45 -3.96 -22.05
CA GLY A 716 5.57 -3.08 -21.66
C GLY A 716 6.77 -3.90 -21.18
N SER A 717 7.52 -3.39 -20.20
CA SER A 717 8.65 -4.12 -19.60
C SER A 717 8.30 -4.88 -18.32
N ASN A 718 7.16 -4.56 -17.70
CA ASN A 718 6.91 -4.81 -16.28
C ASN A 718 5.52 -5.42 -15.98
N ILE A 719 4.77 -5.89 -16.99
CA ILE A 719 3.48 -6.58 -16.81
C ILE A 719 3.49 -7.89 -17.60
N LEU A 720 2.97 -8.95 -16.97
CA LEU A 720 2.53 -10.15 -17.67
C LEU A 720 1.02 -10.27 -17.51
N TYR A 721 0.29 -10.62 -18.56
CA TYR A 721 -1.17 -10.77 -18.48
C TYR A 721 -1.71 -12.01 -19.22
N ILE A 722 -2.89 -12.44 -18.79
CA ILE A 722 -3.73 -13.46 -19.38
C ILE A 722 -5.11 -12.85 -19.66
N ASN A 723 -5.62 -13.05 -20.88
CA ASN A 723 -6.95 -12.59 -21.27
C ASN A 723 -8.08 -13.50 -20.77
N ASP A 724 -7.80 -14.79 -20.65
CA ASP A 724 -8.76 -15.77 -20.15
C ASP A 724 -8.13 -16.73 -19.13
N ILE A 725 -8.47 -16.51 -17.86
CA ILE A 725 -8.13 -17.39 -16.74
C ILE A 725 -9.10 -18.57 -16.61
N THR A 726 -10.21 -18.62 -17.37
CA THR A 726 -10.96 -19.89 -17.54
C THR A 726 -10.11 -20.95 -18.24
N GLY A 727 -9.01 -20.51 -18.83
CA GLY A 727 -7.94 -21.27 -19.40
C GLY A 727 -7.55 -20.59 -20.71
N GLY A 728 -6.26 -20.66 -21.04
CA GLY A 728 -5.72 -19.94 -22.19
C GLY A 728 -6.36 -20.39 -23.51
N ASN A 729 -5.83 -19.93 -24.64
CA ASN A 729 -6.26 -20.38 -25.97
C ASN A 729 -6.28 -21.91 -26.17
N ASP A 730 -5.72 -22.70 -25.24
CA ASP A 730 -5.85 -24.15 -25.16
C ASP A 730 -6.15 -24.69 -23.73
N GLY A 731 -6.86 -23.98 -22.84
CA GLY A 731 -7.09 -24.45 -21.46
C GLY A 731 -8.53 -24.45 -20.95
N GLY A 732 -8.89 -25.54 -20.25
CA GLY A 732 -9.94 -25.62 -19.22
C GLY A 732 -11.39 -25.30 -19.60
N GLU A 733 -12.22 -26.31 -19.86
CA GLU A 733 -13.68 -26.17 -19.74
C GLU A 733 -14.06 -25.97 -18.26
N SER A 734 -14.16 -24.73 -17.82
CA SER A 734 -14.98 -24.37 -16.66
C SER A 734 -16.16 -23.55 -17.15
N SER A 735 -17.38 -24.07 -16.92
CA SER A 735 -18.64 -23.54 -17.41
C SER A 735 -18.80 -22.05 -17.08
N VAL A 736 -19.05 -21.25 -18.11
CA VAL A 736 -19.00 -19.78 -18.18
C VAL A 736 -20.05 -19.07 -17.29
N GLU A 737 -21.02 -19.77 -16.72
CA GLU A 737 -22.23 -19.15 -16.16
C GLU A 737 -22.08 -18.45 -14.79
N ASN A 738 -20.96 -18.62 -14.09
CA ASN A 738 -20.79 -18.09 -12.73
C ASN A 738 -19.85 -16.88 -12.58
N TYR A 739 -19.37 -16.27 -13.68
CA TYR A 739 -18.60 -15.01 -13.62
C TYR A 739 -19.52 -13.81 -13.37
N ARG A 740 -20.19 -13.74 -12.21
CA ARG A 740 -20.92 -12.54 -11.78
C ARG A 740 -20.08 -11.72 -10.81
N ILE A 741 -19.84 -10.47 -11.22
CA ILE A 741 -19.60 -9.24 -10.44
C ILE A 741 -18.70 -9.44 -9.20
N MET A 742 -17.41 -9.12 -9.37
CA MET A 742 -16.47 -9.04 -8.26
C MET A 742 -16.88 -7.97 -7.24
N THR A 743 -16.75 -8.34 -5.97
CA THR A 743 -16.66 -7.39 -4.83
C THR A 743 -15.23 -6.81 -4.81
N PRO A 744 -15.01 -5.51 -4.50
CA PRO A 744 -13.69 -4.89 -4.67
C PRO A 744 -12.65 -5.55 -3.76
N LEU A 745 -11.65 -6.19 -4.35
CA LEU A 745 -10.48 -6.67 -3.64
C LEU A 745 -9.38 -5.60 -3.76
N TYR A 746 -8.94 -5.11 -2.60
CA TYR A 746 -7.86 -4.14 -2.45
C TYR A 746 -6.50 -4.80 -2.68
N TRP A 747 -5.56 -4.08 -3.28
CA TRP A 747 -4.21 -4.62 -3.52
C TRP A 747 -3.11 -3.62 -3.23
N LYS A 748 -2.05 -4.15 -2.64
CA LYS A 748 -0.79 -3.49 -2.38
C LYS A 748 0.18 -3.75 -3.55
N THR A 749 0.82 -2.69 -4.04
CA THR A 749 1.99 -2.73 -4.92
C THR A 749 3.23 -3.09 -4.08
N ARG A 750 4.06 -4.02 -4.55
CA ARG A 750 5.41 -4.23 -3.99
C ARG A 750 6.51 -3.86 -4.97
#